data_AF-A0A4S4KNP8-F1
#
_entry.id   AF-A0A4S4KNP8-F1
#
_cell.length_a   1.000
_cell.length_b   1.000
_cell.length_c   1.000
_cell.angle_alpha   90.00
_cell.angle_beta   90.00
_cell.angle_gamma   90.00
#
_symmetry.space_group_name_H-M   'P 1'
#
loop_
_entity.id
_entity.type
_entity.pdbx_description
1 polymer ?
#
loop_
_entity_poly.entity_id
_entity_poly.type
_entity_poly.pdbx_seq_one_letter_code
_entity_poly.pdbx_strand_id
1 'polypeptide(L)'
;MTPSTSGRRTPGTALPTARSRSATATQPLITPVRLPTATTSITPGSRASKYVGMTAKQLSTRTTGSSSPVRGSNERLQARLDALEDENRRLMTDASNAEGSLSSLSGRLDSLTREQDTAAARITDLEFSLRTAERTVGERDSTIESLERSVQQSVLDVEKVRSEGEARARDIQSKLDDKEALVIQLKEIVEAKEGLESENDAVLSVKNTEISLLESRVQKAYIELEEERRELGAQVDELRKAGQETIALYEERLSAADGRRYELEDLISSLEEQLRMQARPQSPASMARKASSAMEIDNEALREQVQHLHKKIASLEDALEEAHLTSEREEAAIHEKVAHYKEREESMRGELSDSEKEMERVMKSEESARLRIEEIEEALRENTVALENARAEIEGLRAEIANLESIAAGGPQKAPNRSAAQTTGAYELLKAEKSELEHICKQRDEQLAEEREASAVLRQALDERIAELDATRKKLNRELPVNGLQDPSKPSVPPSPSKHDLATAREEIKGLKHIVQELQMENTNLAQRYKVLESENKLLMSETEQLREDMKQLEDNIEQSLLREEEALQAEEDAAIMAELDQLRKRLSDLEMKHARTVHDLNKEIGELESLIESKIYREDELEREVERLKERSARSQKKSSKGLPEEIRAPTSVASSASKMSQYSDSTEHGGGEVCEICERPGHDIFTCDLLNDDRPLSIGSSSGLSDTKQDLYCEDCESRGHTAANCPHSLDVF
;
A
#
# COMPACT_ATOMS: atom_id res chain seq x y z
N MET A 1 -25.16 -32.12 -19.66
CA MET A 1 -24.84 -33.37 -18.92
C MET A 1 -23.77 -33.03 -17.88
N THR A 2 -23.75 -33.68 -16.72
CA THR A 2 -22.76 -33.42 -15.64
C THR A 2 -21.64 -34.47 -15.66
N PRO A 3 -20.44 -34.09 -15.20
CA PRO A 3 -19.96 -34.47 -13.85
C PRO A 3 -19.57 -33.24 -13.01
N SER A 4 -19.56 -33.21 -11.68
CA SER A 4 -19.65 -34.25 -10.63
C SER A 4 -18.38 -35.11 -10.39
N THR A 5 -17.40 -34.53 -9.70
CA THR A 5 -16.40 -35.26 -8.88
C THR A 5 -16.20 -34.54 -7.53
N SER A 6 -15.67 -35.23 -6.52
CA SER A 6 -15.70 -34.79 -5.10
C SER A 6 -14.30 -34.60 -4.51
N GLY A 7 -14.10 -33.56 -3.69
CA GLY A 7 -12.78 -33.19 -3.15
C GLY A 7 -12.75 -32.67 -1.70
N ARG A 8 -13.75 -32.96 -0.85
CA ARG A 8 -13.85 -32.40 0.52
C ARG A 8 -12.71 -32.89 1.44
N ARG A 9 -11.73 -32.03 1.74
CA ARG A 9 -10.71 -32.24 2.78
C ARG A 9 -10.82 -31.19 3.88
N THR A 10 -10.96 -31.64 5.13
CA THR A 10 -10.90 -30.82 6.34
C THR A 10 -9.58 -31.09 7.09
N PRO A 11 -8.75 -30.10 7.38
CA PRO A 11 -7.71 -30.21 8.41
C PRO A 11 -8.35 -30.36 9.80
N GLY A 12 -7.70 -31.10 10.69
CA GLY A 12 -8.20 -31.36 12.05
C GLY A 12 -7.75 -30.34 13.07
N THR A 13 -8.50 -30.24 14.17
CA THR A 13 -8.20 -29.44 15.36
C THR A 13 -6.82 -29.75 15.98
N ALA A 14 -6.09 -28.71 16.36
CA ALA A 14 -4.92 -28.81 17.24
C ALA A 14 -4.98 -27.71 18.32
N LEU A 15 -5.05 -28.11 19.60
CA LEU A 15 -5.15 -27.21 20.76
C LEU A 15 -3.78 -27.04 21.45
N PRO A 16 -3.18 -25.84 21.46
CA PRO A 16 -2.01 -25.57 22.29
C PRO A 16 -2.44 -25.35 23.76
N THR A 17 -2.16 -26.32 24.64
CA THR A 17 -2.55 -26.24 26.06
C THR A 17 -1.52 -25.45 26.88
N ALA A 18 -1.56 -24.12 26.81
CA ALA A 18 -0.65 -23.21 27.49
C ALA A 18 -0.99 -23.02 28.99
N ARG A 19 -0.68 -24.02 29.83
CA ARG A 19 -0.97 -24.00 31.28
C ARG A 19 0.17 -23.38 32.11
N SER A 20 0.28 -22.06 32.09
CA SER A 20 1.31 -21.31 32.85
C SER A 20 1.10 -21.40 34.38
N ARG A 21 1.75 -22.38 35.02
CA ARG A 21 1.93 -22.45 36.47
C ARG A 21 3.12 -21.58 36.90
N SER A 22 2.87 -20.38 37.39
CA SER A 22 3.86 -19.65 38.19
C SER A 22 3.77 -20.10 39.65
N ALA A 23 4.77 -20.84 40.11
CA ALA A 23 4.92 -21.22 41.51
C ALA A 23 6.32 -20.81 41.99
N THR A 24 6.40 -19.66 42.67
CA THR A 24 7.63 -19.15 43.29
C THR A 24 7.34 -18.87 44.75
N ALA A 25 8.15 -19.41 45.66
CA ALA A 25 7.88 -19.37 47.09
C ALA A 25 8.74 -18.33 47.81
N THR A 26 8.09 -17.52 48.64
CA THR A 26 8.74 -16.78 49.74
C THR A 26 7.77 -16.67 50.90
N GLN A 27 8.15 -17.19 52.06
CA GLN A 27 7.57 -16.78 53.35
C GLN A 27 8.19 -15.43 53.76
N PRO A 28 7.56 -14.69 54.68
CA PRO A 28 8.00 -14.85 56.07
C PRO A 28 6.87 -15.06 57.08
N LEU A 29 7.24 -15.48 58.29
CA LEU A 29 6.35 -15.59 59.45
C LEU A 29 5.97 -14.19 59.97
N ILE A 30 4.68 -13.90 60.11
CA ILE A 30 4.17 -12.96 61.14
C ILE A 30 2.97 -13.59 61.84
N THR A 31 2.92 -13.47 63.16
CA THR A 31 1.91 -14.09 64.04
C THR A 31 0.68 -13.20 64.23
N PRO A 32 -0.55 -13.74 64.21
CA PRO A 32 -1.73 -13.01 64.66
C PRO A 32 -1.75 -12.89 66.19
N VAL A 33 -1.50 -11.69 66.71
CA VAL A 33 -1.60 -11.40 68.16
C VAL A 33 -3.08 -11.32 68.55
N ARG A 34 -3.60 -12.37 69.17
CA ARG A 34 -4.99 -12.45 69.67
C ARG A 34 -5.04 -12.21 71.18
N LEU A 35 -5.15 -10.95 71.58
CA LEU A 35 -5.40 -10.57 72.98
C LEU A 35 -6.86 -10.89 73.39
N PRO A 36 -7.11 -11.40 74.61
CA PRO A 36 -8.43 -11.89 75.02
C PRO A 36 -9.29 -10.86 75.76
N THR A 37 -10.60 -11.07 75.71
CA THR A 37 -11.63 -10.30 76.44
C THR A 37 -11.47 -10.41 77.95
N ALA A 38 -11.45 -9.27 78.65
CA ALA A 38 -11.35 -9.23 80.11
C ALA A 38 -12.74 -9.35 80.79
N THR A 39 -13.18 -10.58 81.06
CA THR A 39 -14.40 -10.84 81.84
C THR A 39 -14.15 -11.82 82.99
N THR A 40 -13.50 -11.35 84.05
CA THR A 40 -13.31 -12.13 85.29
C THR A 40 -14.49 -11.94 86.24
N SER A 41 -15.47 -12.83 86.13
CA SER A 41 -16.54 -12.96 87.12
C SER A 41 -16.00 -13.45 88.48
N ILE A 42 -16.67 -13.03 89.56
CA ILE A 42 -16.41 -13.48 90.92
C ILE A 42 -16.82 -14.94 91.08
N THR A 43 -15.97 -15.77 91.69
CA THR A 43 -16.37 -17.10 92.20
C THR A 43 -15.64 -17.41 93.52
N PRO A 44 -16.33 -17.81 94.60
CA PRO A 44 -15.74 -17.90 95.95
C PRO A 44 -15.10 -19.27 96.25
N GLY A 45 -13.96 -19.29 96.96
CA GLY A 45 -13.24 -20.55 97.21
C GLY A 45 -12.12 -20.56 98.26
N SER A 46 -12.49 -20.50 99.55
CA SER A 46 -11.73 -21.07 100.70
C SER A 46 -10.46 -20.37 101.26
N ARG A 47 -10.30 -20.54 102.59
CA ARG A 47 -9.02 -20.69 103.35
C ARG A 47 -8.16 -19.45 103.73
N ALA A 48 -8.79 -18.35 104.12
CA ALA A 48 -8.35 -17.54 105.28
C ALA A 48 -9.61 -17.04 106.03
N SER A 49 -9.87 -17.28 107.32
CA SER A 49 -9.06 -17.20 108.55
C SER A 49 -8.60 -15.76 108.86
N LYS A 50 -8.95 -15.14 110.01
CA LYS A 50 -9.77 -15.62 111.14
C LYS A 50 -10.19 -14.42 112.03
N TYR A 51 -11.35 -14.49 112.69
CA TYR A 51 -11.84 -13.56 113.74
C TYR A 51 -12.16 -12.09 113.36
N VAL A 52 -13.41 -11.83 112.93
CA VAL A 52 -14.19 -10.67 113.44
C VAL A 52 -15.57 -11.21 113.81
N GLY A 53 -15.92 -11.17 115.10
CA GLY A 53 -17.12 -11.83 115.60
C GLY A 53 -17.09 -12.08 117.11
N MET A 54 -17.03 -11.01 117.90
CA MET A 54 -17.11 -11.07 119.37
C MET A 54 -18.29 -10.25 119.88
N THR A 55 -19.36 -10.93 120.28
CA THR A 55 -20.48 -10.36 121.04
C THR A 55 -20.35 -10.77 122.51
N ALA A 56 -19.69 -9.93 123.32
CA ALA A 56 -19.39 -10.21 124.73
C ALA A 56 -20.61 -10.05 125.67
N LYS A 57 -21.68 -10.81 125.41
CA LYS A 57 -22.86 -10.92 126.27
C LYS A 57 -22.58 -11.82 127.49
N GLN A 58 -21.60 -11.47 128.32
CA GLN A 58 -21.25 -12.22 129.54
C GLN A 58 -20.42 -11.40 130.53
N LEU A 59 -21.06 -10.85 131.56
CA LEU A 59 -20.59 -10.83 132.96
C LEU A 59 -21.63 -10.13 133.86
N SER A 60 -22.36 -10.93 134.65
CA SER A 60 -23.36 -10.46 135.60
C SER A 60 -22.93 -10.74 137.04
N THR A 61 -23.38 -9.87 137.95
CA THR A 61 -23.68 -10.14 139.38
C THR A 61 -22.61 -10.67 140.33
N ARG A 62 -22.40 -9.95 141.45
CA ARG A 62 -22.40 -10.45 142.85
C ARG A 62 -22.54 -9.25 143.81
N THR A 63 -23.72 -8.97 144.37
CA THR A 63 -24.30 -9.48 145.65
C THR A 63 -23.74 -8.86 146.94
N THR A 64 -24.45 -7.83 147.45
CA THR A 64 -25.00 -7.70 148.84
C THR A 64 -24.15 -8.05 150.09
N GLY A 65 -24.17 -7.18 151.11
CA GLY A 65 -24.18 -7.66 152.51
C GLY A 65 -23.82 -6.70 153.66
N SER A 66 -24.65 -6.73 154.71
CA SER A 66 -24.35 -6.42 156.14
C SER A 66 -24.28 -4.96 156.64
N SER A 67 -24.28 -4.82 157.97
CA SER A 67 -24.86 -3.67 158.69
C SER A 67 -24.12 -3.21 159.97
N SER A 68 -23.99 -1.88 160.14
CA SER A 68 -23.87 -1.16 161.44
C SER A 68 -22.65 -1.47 162.35
N PRO A 69 -22.41 -0.72 163.46
CA PRO A 69 -22.97 0.56 163.90
C PRO A 69 -21.91 1.60 164.42
N VAL A 70 -22.39 2.71 165.01
CA VAL A 70 -21.69 3.64 165.94
C VAL A 70 -20.49 4.49 165.43
N ARG A 71 -20.83 5.71 165.00
CA ARG A 71 -20.42 6.99 165.63
C ARG A 71 -18.94 7.42 165.72
N GLY A 72 -17.99 6.67 165.14
CA GLY A 72 -16.66 7.19 164.76
C GLY A 72 -16.62 7.75 163.33
N SER A 73 -17.77 7.84 162.65
CA SER A 73 -17.85 7.92 161.20
C SER A 73 -17.81 9.33 160.62
N ASN A 74 -18.24 10.37 161.34
CA ASN A 74 -18.47 11.68 160.69
C ASN A 74 -17.21 12.30 160.09
N GLU A 75 -16.08 12.39 160.80
CA GLU A 75 -14.85 12.97 160.23
C GLU A 75 -14.29 12.12 159.07
N ARG A 76 -14.41 10.79 159.15
CA ARG A 76 -14.05 9.87 158.06
C ARG A 76 -15.03 9.88 156.89
N LEU A 77 -16.28 10.28 157.09
CA LEU A 77 -17.27 10.50 156.04
C LEU A 77 -17.13 11.91 155.46
N GLN A 78 -16.74 12.91 156.25
CA GLN A 78 -16.44 14.26 155.81
C GLN A 78 -15.20 14.22 154.91
N ALA A 79 -14.05 13.76 155.41
CA ALA A 79 -12.84 13.62 154.61
C ALA A 79 -13.00 12.67 153.40
N ARG A 80 -13.96 11.74 153.43
CA ARG A 80 -14.33 10.90 152.27
C ARG A 80 -15.31 11.58 151.32
N LEU A 81 -16.20 12.45 151.80
CA LEU A 81 -17.05 13.31 150.98
C LEU A 81 -16.19 14.38 150.31
N ASP A 82 -15.34 15.09 151.05
CA ASP A 82 -14.38 16.06 150.53
C ASP A 82 -13.48 15.41 149.46
N ALA A 83 -12.97 14.20 149.72
CA ALA A 83 -12.22 13.43 148.72
C ALA A 83 -13.08 12.98 147.53
N LEU A 84 -14.34 12.57 147.73
CA LEU A 84 -15.28 12.23 146.64
C LEU A 84 -15.82 13.46 145.90
N GLU A 85 -15.75 14.65 146.49
CA GLU A 85 -16.11 15.93 145.87
C GLU A 85 -14.95 16.48 145.04
N ASP A 86 -13.71 16.40 145.54
CA ASP A 86 -12.54 16.70 144.72
C ASP A 86 -12.28 15.62 143.65
N GLU A 87 -12.61 14.36 143.91
CA GLU A 87 -12.66 13.30 142.89
C GLU A 87 -13.80 13.56 141.90
N ASN A 88 -15.00 13.99 142.31
CA ASN A 88 -16.04 14.44 141.38
C ASN A 88 -15.60 15.67 140.57
N ARG A 89 -14.97 16.67 141.18
CA ARG A 89 -14.47 17.86 140.46
C ARG A 89 -13.42 17.45 139.43
N ARG A 90 -12.50 16.54 139.79
CA ARG A 90 -11.53 15.96 138.86
C ARG A 90 -12.22 15.18 137.74
N LEU A 91 -13.15 14.29 138.07
CA LEU A 91 -13.92 13.52 137.08
C LEU A 91 -14.78 14.42 136.19
N MET A 92 -15.29 15.55 136.68
CA MET A 92 -16.03 16.55 135.88
C MET A 92 -15.10 17.40 135.02
N THR A 93 -13.90 17.76 135.49
CA THR A 93 -12.89 18.40 134.63
C THR A 93 -12.34 17.42 133.60
N ASP A 94 -12.14 16.16 133.95
CA ASP A 94 -11.64 15.11 133.06
C ASP A 94 -12.72 14.69 132.06
N ALA A 95 -14.00 14.66 132.46
CA ALA A 95 -15.13 14.52 131.55
C ALA A 95 -15.26 15.74 130.63
N SER A 96 -15.13 16.97 131.12
CA SER A 96 -15.17 18.17 130.28
C SER A 96 -13.98 18.26 129.32
N ASN A 97 -12.78 17.84 129.75
CA ASN A 97 -11.60 17.69 128.91
C ASN A 97 -11.79 16.57 127.88
N ALA A 98 -12.44 15.47 128.25
CA ALA A 98 -12.78 14.38 127.34
C ALA A 98 -13.88 14.76 126.35
N GLU A 99 -14.87 15.57 126.74
CA GLU A 99 -15.88 16.17 125.87
C GLU A 99 -15.25 17.19 124.91
N GLY A 100 -14.32 18.02 125.37
CA GLY A 100 -13.53 18.91 124.52
C GLY A 100 -12.65 18.13 123.53
N SER A 101 -12.05 17.03 123.97
CA SER A 101 -11.27 16.11 123.12
C SER A 101 -12.16 15.39 122.11
N LEU A 102 -13.34 14.90 122.53
CA LEU A 102 -14.35 14.29 121.66
C LEU A 102 -14.91 15.29 120.64
N SER A 103 -15.14 16.54 121.03
CA SER A 103 -15.57 17.62 120.14
C SER A 103 -14.48 17.95 119.11
N SER A 104 -13.22 18.02 119.54
CA SER A 104 -12.06 18.18 118.64
C SER A 104 -11.88 16.99 117.69
N LEU A 105 -12.07 15.76 118.17
CA LEU A 105 -12.02 14.54 117.36
C LEU A 105 -13.21 14.46 116.40
N SER A 106 -14.41 14.87 116.81
CA SER A 106 -15.60 14.95 115.95
C SER A 106 -15.40 15.98 114.85
N GLY A 107 -14.93 17.19 115.17
CA GLY A 107 -14.62 18.20 114.16
C GLY A 107 -13.54 17.77 113.17
N ARG A 108 -12.59 16.93 113.60
CA ARG A 108 -11.58 16.29 112.73
C ARG A 108 -12.14 15.11 111.93
N LEU A 109 -13.10 14.36 112.46
CA LEU A 109 -13.83 13.35 111.69
C LEU A 109 -14.71 14.00 110.63
N ASP A 110 -15.38 15.11 110.96
CA ASP A 110 -16.17 15.91 110.02
C ASP A 110 -15.30 16.54 108.92
N SER A 111 -14.09 17.01 109.26
CA SER A 111 -13.15 17.51 108.24
C SER A 111 -12.64 16.39 107.33
N LEU A 112 -12.22 15.25 107.90
CA LEU A 112 -11.80 14.08 107.13
C LEU A 112 -12.92 13.49 106.27
N THR A 113 -14.17 13.54 106.74
CA THR A 113 -15.34 13.09 105.96
C THR A 113 -15.57 14.02 104.78
N ARG A 114 -15.53 15.34 104.98
CA ARG A 114 -15.63 16.32 103.88
C ARG A 114 -14.46 16.23 102.89
N GLU A 115 -13.25 15.95 103.38
CA GLU A 115 -12.08 15.68 102.53
C GLU A 115 -12.26 14.39 101.72
N GLN A 116 -12.82 13.33 102.31
CA GLN A 116 -13.17 12.09 101.62
C GLN A 116 -14.28 12.31 100.59
N ASP A 117 -15.35 13.04 100.91
CA ASP A 117 -16.46 13.34 100.00
C ASP A 117 -15.98 14.19 98.81
N THR A 118 -15.15 15.21 99.05
CA THR A 118 -14.59 16.04 97.98
C THR A 118 -13.54 15.31 97.14
N ALA A 119 -12.79 14.36 97.72
CA ALA A 119 -11.93 13.47 96.96
C ALA A 119 -12.75 12.49 96.10
N ALA A 120 -13.82 11.90 96.65
CA ALA A 120 -14.72 11.00 95.92
C ALA A 120 -15.41 11.72 94.74
N ALA A 121 -15.91 12.94 94.95
CA ALA A 121 -16.49 13.76 93.88
C ALA A 121 -15.47 14.02 92.75
N ARG A 122 -14.24 14.41 93.10
CA ARG A 122 -13.15 14.59 92.11
C ARG A 122 -12.79 13.31 91.37
N ILE A 123 -12.84 12.14 92.03
CA ILE A 123 -12.64 10.85 91.37
C ILE A 123 -13.77 10.59 90.37
N THR A 124 -15.04 10.83 90.73
CA THR A 124 -16.15 10.65 89.78
C THR A 124 -16.10 11.63 88.61
N ASP A 125 -15.67 12.87 88.83
CA ASP A 125 -15.48 13.86 87.76
C ASP A 125 -14.34 13.44 86.81
N LEU A 126 -13.22 12.94 87.35
CA LEU A 126 -12.10 12.43 86.56
C LEU A 126 -12.45 11.14 85.82
N GLU A 127 -13.20 10.21 86.41
CA GLU A 127 -13.72 9.02 85.72
C GLU A 127 -14.67 9.41 84.58
N PHE A 128 -15.54 10.39 84.78
CA PHE A 128 -16.44 10.88 83.74
C PHE A 128 -15.67 11.57 82.61
N SER A 129 -14.68 12.40 82.95
CA SER A 129 -13.79 13.04 81.98
C SER A 129 -12.98 12.02 81.18
N LEU A 130 -12.40 11.01 81.85
CA LEU A 130 -11.65 9.94 81.22
C LEU A 130 -12.53 9.11 80.27
N ARG A 131 -13.72 8.68 80.70
CA ARG A 131 -14.69 7.99 79.81
C ARG A 131 -15.17 8.85 78.65
N THR A 132 -15.10 10.17 78.76
CA THR A 132 -15.43 11.09 77.66
C THR A 132 -14.25 11.17 76.69
N ALA A 133 -13.02 11.27 77.20
CA ALA A 133 -11.81 11.20 76.39
C ALA A 133 -11.71 9.87 75.62
N GLU A 134 -11.93 8.73 76.28
CA GLU A 134 -11.94 7.39 75.65
C GLU A 134 -12.90 7.30 74.45
N ARG A 135 -14.11 7.87 74.56
CA ARG A 135 -15.06 7.94 73.43
C ARG A 135 -14.52 8.81 72.30
N THR A 136 -14.02 10.02 72.60
CA THR A 136 -13.46 10.90 71.57
C THR A 136 -12.20 10.34 70.91
N VAL A 137 -11.45 9.47 71.59
CA VAL A 137 -10.33 8.73 70.99
C VAL A 137 -10.87 7.65 70.05
N GLY A 138 -11.80 6.80 70.49
CA GLY A 138 -12.40 5.77 69.62
C GLY A 138 -13.14 6.34 68.39
N GLU A 139 -13.77 7.51 68.53
CA GLU A 139 -14.34 8.27 67.41
C GLU A 139 -13.24 8.71 66.43
N ARG A 140 -12.12 9.26 66.94
CA ARG A 140 -10.97 9.66 66.11
C ARG A 140 -10.30 8.46 65.44
N ASP A 141 -10.12 7.35 66.13
CA ASP A 141 -9.56 6.12 65.58
C ASP A 141 -10.47 5.59 64.44
N SER A 142 -11.79 5.58 64.63
CA SER A 142 -12.73 5.15 63.57
C SER A 142 -12.74 6.08 62.34
N THR A 143 -12.50 7.38 62.53
CA THR A 143 -12.35 8.33 61.41
C THR A 143 -11.00 8.20 60.72
N ILE A 144 -9.93 7.88 61.45
CA ILE A 144 -8.62 7.53 60.87
C ILE A 144 -8.74 6.25 60.04
N GLU A 145 -9.31 5.16 60.57
CA GLU A 145 -9.53 3.92 59.81
C GLU A 145 -10.39 4.14 58.55
N SER A 146 -11.32 5.10 58.58
CA SER A 146 -12.15 5.45 57.42
C SER A 146 -11.36 6.22 56.37
N LEU A 147 -10.56 7.21 56.80
CA LEU A 147 -9.66 7.98 55.92
C LEU A 147 -8.55 7.10 55.33
N GLU A 148 -7.97 6.18 56.09
CA GLU A 148 -6.98 5.22 55.58
C GLU A 148 -7.56 4.32 54.50
N ARG A 149 -8.79 3.80 54.68
CA ARG A 149 -9.50 3.04 53.63
C ARG A 149 -9.82 3.89 52.40
N SER A 150 -10.22 5.15 52.59
CA SER A 150 -10.46 6.10 51.49
C SER A 150 -9.18 6.41 50.70
N VAL A 151 -8.04 6.60 51.38
CA VAL A 151 -6.73 6.80 50.76
C VAL A 151 -6.24 5.53 50.04
N GLN A 152 -6.43 4.35 50.62
CA GLN A 152 -6.10 3.08 49.95
C GLN A 152 -6.93 2.89 48.68
N GLN A 153 -8.23 3.20 48.70
CA GLN A 153 -9.08 3.15 47.52
C GLN A 153 -8.63 4.16 46.44
N SER A 154 -8.34 5.42 46.81
CA SER A 154 -7.91 6.42 45.83
C SER A 154 -6.53 6.12 45.23
N VAL A 155 -5.62 5.46 45.97
CA VAL A 155 -4.37 4.93 45.42
C VAL A 155 -4.65 3.84 44.38
N LEU A 156 -5.54 2.88 44.66
CA LEU A 156 -5.92 1.83 43.70
C LEU A 156 -6.58 2.40 42.44
N ASP A 157 -7.42 3.43 42.58
CA ASP A 157 -8.06 4.11 41.45
C ASP A 157 -7.04 4.89 40.60
N VAL A 158 -6.04 5.53 41.22
CA VAL A 158 -4.91 6.18 40.53
C VAL A 158 -4.01 5.16 39.82
N GLU A 159 -3.68 4.03 40.46
CA GLU A 159 -2.92 2.94 39.85
C GLU A 159 -3.66 2.32 38.65
N LYS A 160 -4.99 2.15 38.76
CA LYS A 160 -5.83 1.72 37.66
C LYS A 160 -5.78 2.70 36.49
N VAL A 161 -6.09 3.99 36.71
CA VAL A 161 -6.07 5.03 35.66
C VAL A 161 -4.69 5.13 35.02
N ARG A 162 -3.61 5.01 35.82
CA ARG A 162 -2.24 4.92 35.33
C ARG A 162 -2.04 3.71 34.41
N SER A 163 -2.47 2.51 34.81
CA SER A 163 -2.32 1.31 33.99
C SER A 163 -3.10 1.38 32.66
N GLU A 164 -4.27 2.02 32.66
CA GLU A 164 -5.05 2.30 31.45
C GLU A 164 -4.38 3.37 30.56
N GLY A 165 -3.68 4.33 31.16
CA GLY A 165 -2.82 5.28 30.44
C GLY A 165 -1.61 4.60 29.80
N GLU A 166 -0.89 3.77 30.54
CA GLU A 166 0.27 2.99 30.06
C GLU A 166 -0.13 1.89 29.06
N ALA A 167 -1.38 1.43 29.05
CA ALA A 167 -1.93 0.59 27.99
C ALA A 167 -2.21 1.39 26.70
N ARG A 168 -2.92 2.52 26.80
CA ARG A 168 -3.19 3.41 25.66
C ARG A 168 -1.92 3.97 25.02
N ALA A 169 -0.91 4.30 25.82
CA ALA A 169 0.39 4.75 25.30
C ALA A 169 1.08 3.67 24.44
N ARG A 170 0.98 2.39 24.80
CA ARG A 170 1.54 1.27 24.01
C ARG A 170 0.74 0.97 22.74
N ASP A 171 -0.59 1.09 22.80
CA ASP A 171 -1.45 0.99 21.62
C ASP A 171 -1.16 2.10 20.60
N ILE A 172 -0.98 3.34 21.07
CA ILE A 172 -0.58 4.49 20.23
C ILE A 172 0.83 4.30 19.67
N GLN A 173 1.78 3.77 20.46
CA GLN A 173 3.14 3.49 19.97
C GLN A 173 3.13 2.42 18.87
N SER A 174 2.43 1.29 19.06
CA SER A 174 2.31 0.26 18.01
C SER A 174 1.78 0.86 16.72
N LYS A 175 0.71 1.67 16.79
CA LYS A 175 0.12 2.35 15.62
C LYS A 175 0.98 3.46 15.02
N LEU A 176 2.05 3.87 15.70
CA LEU A 176 3.09 4.73 15.14
C LEU A 176 4.15 3.87 14.43
N ASP A 177 4.64 2.83 15.10
CA ASP A 177 5.61 1.87 14.56
C ASP A 177 5.09 1.20 13.25
N ASP A 178 3.80 0.78 13.24
CA ASP A 178 3.11 0.23 12.07
C ASP A 178 3.04 1.22 10.90
N LYS A 179 2.86 2.52 11.19
CA LYS A 179 2.81 3.59 10.18
C LYS A 179 4.20 3.99 9.70
N GLU A 180 5.21 3.95 10.56
CA GLU A 180 6.61 4.15 10.17
C GLU A 180 7.07 3.03 9.24
N ALA A 181 6.68 1.77 9.51
CA ALA A 181 6.91 0.64 8.61
C ALA A 181 6.24 0.83 7.22
N LEU A 182 4.98 1.24 7.18
CA LEU A 182 4.28 1.55 5.91
C LEU A 182 4.95 2.71 5.15
N VAL A 183 5.42 3.74 5.85
CA VAL A 183 6.16 4.87 5.24
C VAL A 183 7.54 4.46 4.72
N ILE A 184 8.16 3.41 5.28
CA ILE A 184 9.39 2.81 4.72
C ILE A 184 9.06 2.03 3.44
N GLN A 185 8.07 1.13 3.48
CA GLN A 185 7.65 0.35 2.31
C GLN A 185 7.24 1.24 1.13
N LEU A 186 6.46 2.30 1.37
CA LEU A 186 6.07 3.25 0.32
C LEU A 186 7.26 4.01 -0.27
N LYS A 187 8.35 4.23 0.47
CA LYS A 187 9.58 4.81 -0.08
C LYS A 187 10.35 3.80 -0.91
N GLU A 188 10.49 2.56 -0.43
CA GLU A 188 11.16 1.49 -1.18
C GLU A 188 10.46 1.25 -2.54
N ILE A 189 9.12 1.31 -2.57
CA ILE A 189 8.33 1.25 -3.81
C ILE A 189 8.55 2.47 -4.73
N VAL A 190 8.64 3.69 -4.17
CA VAL A 190 8.92 4.91 -4.96
C VAL A 190 10.35 4.89 -5.51
N GLU A 191 11.35 4.55 -4.71
CA GLU A 191 12.75 4.45 -5.14
C GLU A 191 12.93 3.37 -6.22
N ALA A 192 12.21 2.24 -6.12
CA ALA A 192 12.19 1.21 -7.18
C ALA A 192 11.52 1.73 -8.47
N LYS A 193 10.42 2.50 -8.37
CA LYS A 193 9.73 3.09 -9.52
C LYS A 193 10.55 4.17 -10.21
N GLU A 194 11.23 5.05 -9.46
CA GLU A 194 12.18 6.03 -10.00
C GLU A 194 13.34 5.34 -10.73
N GLY A 195 13.80 4.19 -10.22
CA GLY A 195 14.76 3.32 -10.90
C GLY A 195 14.26 2.86 -12.27
N LEU A 196 13.08 2.21 -12.32
CA LEU A 196 12.47 1.71 -13.55
C LEU A 196 12.13 2.84 -14.55
N GLU A 197 11.71 4.02 -14.08
CA GLU A 197 11.51 5.19 -14.95
C GLU A 197 12.83 5.64 -15.58
N SER A 198 13.93 5.66 -14.82
CA SER A 198 15.26 6.02 -15.35
C SER A 198 15.81 5.01 -16.37
N GLU A 199 15.50 3.72 -16.23
CA GLU A 199 15.87 2.68 -17.20
C GLU A 199 15.03 2.79 -18.48
N ASN A 200 13.72 3.08 -18.36
CA ASN A 200 12.85 3.34 -19.51
C ASN A 200 13.28 4.61 -20.28
N ASP A 201 13.62 5.70 -19.60
CA ASP A 201 14.18 6.91 -20.23
C ASP A 201 15.49 6.62 -20.97
N ALA A 202 16.36 5.75 -20.43
CA ALA A 202 17.58 5.32 -21.12
C ALA A 202 17.28 4.48 -22.38
N VAL A 203 16.31 3.56 -22.32
CA VAL A 203 15.87 2.76 -23.47
C VAL A 203 15.22 3.65 -24.55
N LEU A 204 14.36 4.59 -24.16
CA LEU A 204 13.76 5.57 -25.05
C LEU A 204 14.84 6.48 -25.70
N SER A 205 15.85 6.91 -24.94
CA SER A 205 16.98 7.66 -25.46
C SER A 205 17.73 6.88 -26.55
N VAL A 206 18.08 5.61 -26.28
CA VAL A 206 18.73 4.73 -27.27
C VAL A 206 17.84 4.54 -28.51
N LYS A 207 16.54 4.27 -28.34
CA LYS A 207 15.61 4.09 -29.46
C LYS A 207 15.44 5.35 -30.30
N ASN A 208 15.42 6.53 -29.69
CA ASN A 208 15.43 7.81 -30.42
C ASN A 208 16.71 7.99 -31.25
N THR A 209 17.89 7.60 -30.73
CA THR A 209 19.14 7.63 -31.53
C THR A 209 19.15 6.62 -32.68
N GLU A 210 18.54 5.44 -32.50
CA GLU A 210 18.36 4.44 -33.57
C GLU A 210 17.42 4.96 -34.67
N ILE A 211 16.31 5.59 -34.29
CA ILE A 211 15.37 6.24 -35.22
C ILE A 211 16.09 7.33 -36.02
N SER A 212 16.78 8.27 -35.39
CA SER A 212 17.50 9.34 -36.13
C SER A 212 18.62 8.82 -37.04
N LEU A 213 19.25 7.69 -36.70
CA LEU A 213 20.21 7.03 -37.59
C LEU A 213 19.51 6.40 -38.81
N LEU A 214 18.35 5.79 -38.63
CA LEU A 214 17.54 5.24 -39.73
C LEU A 214 16.97 6.36 -40.61
N GLU A 215 16.44 7.44 -40.03
CA GLU A 215 16.00 8.64 -40.76
C GLU A 215 17.13 9.23 -41.60
N SER A 216 18.34 9.38 -41.04
CA SER A 216 19.50 9.88 -41.77
C SER A 216 19.91 8.96 -42.93
N ARG A 217 19.85 7.63 -42.75
CA ARG A 217 20.09 6.66 -43.83
C ARG A 217 19.04 6.73 -44.94
N VAL A 218 17.77 6.87 -44.58
CA VAL A 218 16.66 7.02 -45.54
C VAL A 218 16.76 8.33 -46.31
N GLN A 219 17.04 9.46 -45.64
CA GLN A 219 17.29 10.75 -46.28
C GLN A 219 18.48 10.68 -47.25
N LYS A 220 19.58 10.02 -46.87
CA LYS A 220 20.73 9.81 -47.74
C LYS A 220 20.35 9.02 -49.00
N ALA A 221 19.63 7.91 -48.85
CA ALA A 221 19.18 7.11 -50.00
C ALA A 221 18.23 7.88 -50.93
N TYR A 222 17.33 8.72 -50.39
CA TYR A 222 16.50 9.61 -51.21
C TYR A 222 17.31 10.64 -51.99
N ILE A 223 18.37 11.20 -51.39
CA ILE A 223 19.28 12.13 -52.09
C ILE A 223 19.98 11.38 -53.22
N GLU A 224 20.57 10.21 -52.96
CA GLU A 224 21.29 9.40 -53.96
C GLU A 224 20.39 9.04 -55.14
N LEU A 225 19.16 8.57 -54.89
CA LEU A 225 18.16 8.30 -55.95
C LEU A 225 17.74 9.56 -56.73
N GLU A 226 17.70 10.74 -56.12
CA GLU A 226 17.40 12.00 -56.81
C GLU A 226 18.62 12.57 -57.57
N GLU A 227 19.84 12.16 -57.23
CA GLU A 227 21.05 12.43 -58.03
C GLU A 227 21.11 11.48 -59.24
N GLU A 228 20.88 10.18 -59.06
CA GLU A 228 20.78 9.20 -60.16
C GLU A 228 19.69 9.60 -61.17
N ARG A 229 18.49 9.97 -60.68
CA ARG A 229 17.38 10.43 -61.54
C ARG A 229 17.75 11.69 -62.33
N ARG A 230 18.58 12.57 -61.76
CA ARG A 230 19.07 13.79 -62.41
C ARG A 230 20.12 13.47 -63.47
N GLU A 231 21.02 12.53 -63.19
CA GLU A 231 22.02 12.07 -64.15
C GLU A 231 21.38 11.31 -65.32
N LEU A 232 20.50 10.34 -65.05
CA LEU A 232 19.74 9.63 -66.09
C LEU A 232 18.90 10.60 -66.94
N GLY A 233 18.36 11.67 -66.32
CA GLY A 233 17.72 12.76 -67.05
C GLY A 233 18.66 13.48 -68.02
N ALA A 234 19.88 13.81 -67.57
CA ALA A 234 20.90 14.43 -68.40
C ALA A 234 21.37 13.49 -69.54
N GLN A 235 21.58 12.21 -69.26
CA GLN A 235 21.92 11.19 -70.27
C GLN A 235 20.82 11.06 -71.33
N VAL A 236 19.53 11.09 -70.94
CA VAL A 236 18.39 11.09 -71.87
C VAL A 236 18.37 12.35 -72.75
N ASP A 237 18.68 13.53 -72.21
CA ASP A 237 18.76 14.77 -72.99
C ASP A 237 20.00 14.84 -73.90
N GLU A 238 21.13 14.26 -73.50
CA GLU A 238 22.29 14.07 -74.39
C GLU A 238 21.97 13.10 -75.54
N LEU A 239 21.32 11.96 -75.27
CA LEU A 239 20.86 11.03 -76.30
C LEU A 239 19.82 11.67 -77.24
N ARG A 240 18.92 12.52 -76.73
CA ARG A 240 18.00 13.32 -77.56
C ARG A 240 18.76 14.28 -78.47
N LYS A 241 19.78 14.98 -77.94
CA LYS A 241 20.62 15.91 -78.71
C LYS A 241 21.43 15.17 -79.79
N ALA A 242 22.08 14.06 -79.46
CA ALA A 242 22.80 13.22 -80.42
C ALA A 242 21.85 12.65 -81.50
N GLY A 243 20.61 12.30 -81.13
CA GLY A 243 19.55 11.92 -82.07
C GLY A 243 19.15 13.05 -83.01
N GLN A 244 18.97 14.27 -82.51
CA GLN A 244 18.67 15.46 -83.32
C GLN A 244 19.84 15.81 -84.27
N GLU A 245 21.08 15.76 -83.80
CA GLU A 245 22.28 15.97 -84.63
C GLU A 245 22.40 14.89 -85.72
N THR A 246 22.07 13.63 -85.38
CA THR A 246 22.02 12.53 -86.34
C THR A 246 20.92 12.74 -87.40
N ILE A 247 19.74 13.19 -87.01
CA ILE A 247 18.64 13.53 -87.93
C ILE A 247 19.07 14.67 -88.86
N ALA A 248 19.63 15.75 -88.33
CA ALA A 248 20.11 16.88 -89.12
C ALA A 248 21.19 16.47 -90.14
N LEU A 249 22.11 15.57 -89.77
CA LEU A 249 23.09 14.99 -90.69
C LEU A 249 22.46 14.11 -91.78
N TYR A 250 21.35 13.42 -91.49
CA TYR A 250 20.59 12.69 -92.52
C TYR A 250 19.81 13.64 -93.42
N GLU A 251 19.21 14.71 -92.89
CA GLU A 251 18.50 15.74 -93.67
C GLU A 251 19.46 16.52 -94.58
N GLU A 252 20.67 16.86 -94.11
CA GLU A 252 21.73 17.46 -94.93
C GLU A 252 22.17 16.49 -96.05
N ARG A 253 22.45 15.23 -95.71
CA ARG A 253 22.84 14.19 -96.70
C ARG A 253 21.75 13.92 -97.73
N LEU A 254 20.48 13.93 -97.32
CA LEU A 254 19.33 13.77 -98.20
C LEU A 254 19.19 15.00 -99.11
N SER A 255 19.28 16.20 -98.57
CA SER A 255 19.27 17.45 -99.35
C SER A 255 20.42 17.49 -100.38
N ALA A 256 21.61 17.03 -100.00
CA ALA A 256 22.76 16.89 -100.91
C ALA A 256 22.65 15.71 -101.89
N ALA A 257 21.81 14.70 -101.60
CA ALA A 257 21.48 13.63 -102.54
C ALA A 257 20.41 14.09 -103.54
N ASP A 258 19.38 14.81 -103.09
CA ASP A 258 18.36 15.41 -103.94
C ASP A 258 18.93 16.52 -104.83
N GLY A 259 19.86 17.35 -104.33
CA GLY A 259 20.60 18.31 -105.17
C GLY A 259 21.32 17.62 -106.34
N ARG A 260 22.08 16.55 -106.05
CA ARG A 260 22.72 15.71 -107.09
C ARG A 260 21.72 14.94 -107.94
N ARG A 261 20.54 14.61 -107.42
CA ARG A 261 19.45 14.00 -108.20
C ARG A 261 18.90 15.00 -109.20
N TYR A 262 18.69 16.27 -108.84
CA TYR A 262 18.29 17.32 -109.77
C TYR A 262 19.37 17.61 -110.82
N GLU A 263 20.66 17.68 -110.42
CA GLU A 263 21.79 17.77 -111.38
C GLU A 263 21.81 16.60 -112.38
N LEU A 264 21.51 15.38 -111.91
CA LEU A 264 21.41 14.19 -112.75
C LEU A 264 20.11 14.13 -113.56
N GLU A 265 18.99 14.67 -113.09
CA GLU A 265 17.73 14.77 -113.83
C GLU A 265 17.84 15.81 -114.96
N ASP A 266 18.56 16.92 -114.75
CA ASP A 266 18.94 17.87 -115.81
C ASP A 266 19.89 17.22 -116.81
N LEU A 267 20.94 16.53 -116.35
CA LEU A 267 21.87 15.82 -117.23
C LEU A 267 21.17 14.71 -118.03
N ILE A 268 20.31 13.91 -117.39
CA ILE A 268 19.50 12.87 -118.03
C ILE A 268 18.53 13.51 -119.02
N SER A 269 17.88 14.64 -118.70
CA SER A 269 17.04 15.36 -119.67
C SER A 269 17.83 15.76 -120.91
N SER A 270 19.05 16.27 -120.75
CA SER A 270 19.95 16.62 -121.87
C SER A 270 20.43 15.39 -122.66
N LEU A 271 20.62 14.24 -121.99
CA LEU A 271 21.02 12.97 -122.60
C LEU A 271 19.84 12.22 -123.24
N GLU A 272 18.62 12.38 -122.73
CA GLU A 272 17.38 11.87 -123.33
C GLU A 272 16.98 12.69 -124.54
N GLU A 273 17.27 14.00 -124.58
CA GLU A 273 17.16 14.79 -125.80
C GLU A 273 18.19 14.34 -126.86
N GLN A 274 19.43 14.02 -126.45
CA GLN A 274 20.42 13.38 -127.33
C GLN A 274 20.04 11.96 -127.76
N LEU A 275 19.45 11.14 -126.87
CA LEU A 275 19.02 9.77 -127.18
C LEU A 275 17.71 9.72 -127.97
N ARG A 276 16.84 10.74 -127.87
CA ARG A 276 15.75 10.99 -128.83
C ARG A 276 16.29 11.18 -130.25
N MET A 277 17.52 11.69 -130.42
CA MET A 277 18.20 11.73 -131.73
C MET A 277 18.88 10.41 -132.14
N GLN A 278 18.90 9.35 -131.29
CA GLN A 278 19.64 8.10 -131.55
C GLN A 278 18.83 6.79 -131.31
N ALA A 279 17.53 6.86 -131.01
CA ALA A 279 16.77 5.76 -130.41
C ALA A 279 16.67 4.44 -131.22
N ARG A 280 17.03 3.30 -130.60
CA ARG A 280 16.47 1.96 -130.91
C ARG A 280 16.65 0.94 -129.76
N PRO A 281 15.60 0.18 -129.35
CA PRO A 281 15.67 -0.73 -128.19
C PRO A 281 15.67 -2.24 -128.53
N GLN A 282 16.09 -3.08 -127.56
CA GLN A 282 15.81 -4.52 -127.45
C GLN A 282 15.59 -4.92 -125.98
N SER A 283 14.97 -6.09 -125.72
CA SER A 283 14.37 -6.46 -124.41
C SER A 283 14.38 -8.01 -124.16
N PRO A 284 13.81 -8.61 -123.08
CA PRO A 284 14.62 -9.46 -122.18
C PRO A 284 14.01 -10.84 -121.76
N ALA A 285 14.60 -11.44 -120.69
CA ALA A 285 14.05 -12.43 -119.74
C ALA A 285 14.09 -13.95 -120.05
N SER A 286 14.32 -14.78 -118.99
CA SER A 286 13.94 -16.21 -118.90
C SER A 286 14.12 -16.81 -117.47
N MET A 287 13.04 -17.41 -116.95
CA MET A 287 12.89 -18.61 -116.07
C MET A 287 14.05 -19.08 -115.14
N ALA A 288 13.90 -19.44 -113.86
CA ALA A 288 12.82 -20.07 -113.06
C ALA A 288 12.55 -21.58 -113.33
N ARG A 289 13.09 -22.50 -112.47
CA ARG A 289 12.64 -23.91 -112.20
C ARG A 289 13.65 -24.70 -111.32
N LYS A 290 13.50 -24.71 -109.99
CA LYS A 290 14.13 -25.69 -109.04
C LYS A 290 13.35 -25.73 -107.71
N ALA A 291 12.27 -26.52 -107.60
CA ALA A 291 11.32 -26.39 -106.49
C ALA A 291 10.60 -27.71 -106.07
N SER A 292 11.30 -28.85 -106.02
CA SER A 292 10.68 -30.15 -105.65
C SER A 292 11.57 -31.11 -104.87
N SER A 293 12.63 -30.62 -104.21
CA SER A 293 13.54 -31.44 -103.38
C SER A 293 13.85 -30.82 -102.02
N ALA A 294 13.39 -29.59 -101.74
CA ALA A 294 13.48 -28.97 -100.42
C ALA A 294 12.32 -29.41 -99.52
N MET A 295 11.09 -29.39 -100.06
CA MET A 295 9.84 -29.64 -99.32
C MET A 295 9.80 -30.96 -98.53
N GLU A 296 10.50 -32.02 -98.94
CA GLU A 296 10.52 -33.28 -98.18
C GLU A 296 11.43 -33.19 -96.94
N ILE A 297 12.59 -32.52 -97.05
CA ILE A 297 13.49 -32.21 -95.93
C ILE A 297 12.77 -31.26 -94.96
N ASP A 298 12.09 -30.24 -95.49
CA ASP A 298 11.30 -29.30 -94.70
C ASP A 298 10.20 -30.01 -93.90
N ASN A 299 9.55 -31.05 -94.47
CA ASN A 299 8.50 -31.81 -93.79
C ASN A 299 9.01 -32.70 -92.64
N GLU A 300 10.23 -33.21 -92.71
CA GLU A 300 10.83 -33.98 -91.60
C GLU A 300 11.30 -33.04 -90.48
N ALA A 301 11.98 -31.95 -90.84
CA ALA A 301 12.37 -30.89 -89.89
C ALA A 301 11.15 -30.29 -89.17
N LEU A 302 10.02 -30.08 -89.87
CA LEU A 302 8.77 -29.63 -89.25
C LEU A 302 8.20 -30.65 -88.25
N ARG A 303 8.37 -31.96 -88.47
CA ARG A 303 7.93 -32.99 -87.49
C ARG A 303 8.80 -32.98 -86.24
N GLU A 304 10.11 -32.84 -86.38
CA GLU A 304 11.03 -32.70 -85.25
C GLU A 304 10.75 -31.42 -84.45
N GLN A 305 10.52 -30.30 -85.14
CA GLN A 305 10.09 -29.04 -84.50
C GLN A 305 8.76 -29.19 -83.77
N VAL A 306 7.75 -29.85 -84.36
CA VAL A 306 6.47 -30.12 -83.70
C VAL A 306 6.65 -31.01 -82.46
N GLN A 307 7.49 -32.05 -82.50
CA GLN A 307 7.78 -32.88 -81.32
C GLN A 307 8.55 -32.12 -80.23
N HIS A 308 9.51 -31.29 -80.60
CA HIS A 308 10.22 -30.40 -79.68
C HIS A 308 9.26 -29.40 -79.01
N LEU A 309 8.35 -28.80 -79.78
CA LEU A 309 7.34 -27.90 -79.25
C LEU A 309 6.35 -28.61 -78.32
N HIS A 310 5.90 -29.83 -78.62
CA HIS A 310 5.06 -30.60 -77.70
C HIS A 310 5.77 -30.95 -76.39
N LYS A 311 7.06 -31.34 -76.45
CA LYS A 311 7.87 -31.56 -75.24
C LYS A 311 8.06 -30.27 -74.43
N LYS A 312 8.25 -29.13 -75.10
CA LYS A 312 8.36 -27.83 -74.44
C LYS A 312 7.03 -27.37 -73.84
N ILE A 313 5.90 -27.66 -74.47
CA ILE A 313 4.56 -27.39 -73.92
C ILE A 313 4.36 -28.21 -72.64
N ALA A 314 4.55 -29.53 -72.67
CA ALA A 314 4.45 -30.37 -71.47
C ALA A 314 5.36 -29.89 -70.33
N SER A 315 6.62 -29.57 -70.62
CA SER A 315 7.56 -29.04 -69.63
C SER A 315 7.22 -27.63 -69.11
N LEU A 316 6.34 -26.88 -69.78
CA LEU A 316 5.80 -25.61 -69.29
C LEU A 316 4.48 -25.80 -68.54
N GLU A 317 3.69 -26.81 -68.91
CA GLU A 317 2.49 -27.25 -68.19
C GLU A 317 2.89 -27.80 -66.80
N ASP A 318 3.85 -28.73 -66.74
CA ASP A 318 4.44 -29.25 -65.49
C ASP A 318 4.95 -28.11 -64.57
N ALA A 319 5.66 -27.13 -65.15
CA ALA A 319 6.22 -25.99 -64.41
C ALA A 319 5.17 -24.97 -63.96
N LEU A 320 4.06 -24.83 -64.69
CA LEU A 320 2.92 -24.02 -64.26
C LEU A 320 2.13 -24.70 -63.14
N GLU A 321 1.94 -26.02 -63.20
CA GLU A 321 1.33 -26.77 -62.10
C GLU A 321 2.19 -26.71 -60.82
N GLU A 322 3.52 -26.83 -60.94
CA GLU A 322 4.43 -26.64 -59.79
C GLU A 322 4.35 -25.21 -59.23
N ALA A 323 4.36 -24.18 -60.10
CA ALA A 323 4.24 -22.77 -59.70
C ALA A 323 2.91 -22.44 -59.01
N HIS A 324 1.79 -23.00 -59.50
CA HIS A 324 0.49 -22.88 -58.83
C HIS A 324 0.51 -23.57 -57.46
N LEU A 325 1.07 -24.78 -57.36
CA LEU A 325 1.21 -25.49 -56.08
C LEU A 325 2.18 -24.82 -55.10
N THR A 326 3.12 -23.97 -55.55
CA THR A 326 3.87 -23.08 -54.65
C THR A 326 3.03 -21.88 -54.22
N SER A 327 2.31 -21.22 -55.13
CA SER A 327 1.42 -20.09 -54.81
C SER A 327 0.36 -20.46 -53.77
N GLU A 328 -0.34 -21.59 -53.95
CA GLU A 328 -1.36 -22.07 -52.99
C GLU A 328 -0.79 -22.31 -51.58
N ARG A 329 0.47 -22.78 -51.48
CA ARG A 329 1.14 -23.00 -50.19
C ARG A 329 1.61 -21.70 -49.55
N GLU A 330 2.08 -20.73 -50.34
CA GLU A 330 2.49 -19.42 -49.87
C GLU A 330 1.27 -18.59 -49.44
N GLU A 331 0.19 -18.60 -50.21
CA GLU A 331 -1.11 -18.02 -49.85
C GLU A 331 -1.66 -18.64 -48.54
N ALA A 332 -1.65 -19.96 -48.40
CA ALA A 332 -2.05 -20.64 -47.16
C ALA A 332 -1.19 -20.21 -45.96
N ALA A 333 0.14 -20.13 -46.14
CA ALA A 333 1.06 -19.69 -45.09
C ALA A 333 0.95 -18.18 -44.78
N ILE A 334 0.48 -17.35 -45.71
CA ILE A 334 0.15 -15.95 -45.48
C ILE A 334 -1.18 -15.84 -44.71
N HIS A 335 -2.21 -16.60 -45.10
CA HIS A 335 -3.48 -16.65 -44.38
C HIS A 335 -3.34 -17.15 -42.94
N GLU A 336 -2.50 -18.16 -42.68
CA GLU A 336 -2.19 -18.64 -41.33
C GLU A 336 -1.52 -17.55 -40.47
N LYS A 337 -0.53 -16.83 -41.04
CA LYS A 337 0.10 -15.68 -40.36
C LYS A 337 -0.89 -14.56 -40.06
N VAL A 338 -1.75 -14.21 -41.02
CA VAL A 338 -2.78 -13.18 -40.85
C VAL A 338 -3.79 -13.58 -39.78
N ALA A 339 -4.19 -14.86 -39.73
CA ALA A 339 -5.05 -15.37 -38.68
C ALA A 339 -4.40 -15.26 -37.28
N HIS A 340 -3.13 -15.67 -37.14
CA HIS A 340 -2.38 -15.55 -35.88
C HIS A 340 -2.17 -14.08 -35.47
N TYR A 341 -1.91 -13.15 -36.39
CA TYR A 341 -1.82 -11.73 -36.05
C TYR A 341 -3.17 -11.19 -35.58
N LYS A 342 -4.28 -11.60 -36.21
CA LYS A 342 -5.64 -11.20 -35.82
C LYS A 342 -6.05 -11.76 -34.45
N GLU A 343 -5.74 -13.03 -34.16
CA GLU A 343 -5.98 -13.64 -32.85
C GLU A 343 -5.20 -12.90 -31.75
N ARG A 344 -3.94 -12.52 -32.01
CA ARG A 344 -3.15 -11.67 -31.09
C ARG A 344 -3.74 -10.26 -30.94
N GLU A 345 -4.23 -9.66 -32.01
CA GLU A 345 -4.90 -8.34 -31.95
C GLU A 345 -6.19 -8.41 -31.13
N GLU A 346 -7.00 -9.45 -31.30
CA GLU A 346 -8.22 -9.69 -30.53
C GLU A 346 -7.93 -9.95 -29.05
N SER A 347 -6.82 -10.64 -28.71
CA SER A 347 -6.33 -10.77 -27.33
C SER A 347 -5.98 -9.41 -26.71
N MET A 348 -5.06 -8.66 -27.34
CA MET A 348 -4.62 -7.35 -26.84
C MET A 348 -5.78 -6.34 -26.72
N ARG A 349 -6.78 -6.43 -27.62
CA ARG A 349 -8.01 -5.63 -27.55
C ARG A 349 -8.92 -6.05 -26.38
N GLY A 350 -8.93 -7.34 -26.03
CA GLY A 350 -9.58 -7.85 -24.81
C GLY A 350 -8.91 -7.34 -23.54
N GLU A 351 -7.58 -7.51 -23.45
CA GLU A 351 -6.73 -7.03 -22.35
C GLU A 351 -6.92 -5.53 -22.11
N LEU A 352 -6.86 -4.71 -23.17
CA LEU A 352 -7.15 -3.28 -23.09
C LEU A 352 -8.56 -3.01 -22.55
N SER A 353 -9.59 -3.69 -23.09
CA SER A 353 -10.97 -3.51 -22.63
C SER A 353 -11.17 -3.90 -21.17
N ASP A 354 -10.48 -4.90 -20.64
CA ASP A 354 -10.56 -5.27 -19.23
C ASP A 354 -9.76 -4.32 -18.33
N SER A 355 -8.63 -3.77 -18.82
CA SER A 355 -7.91 -2.68 -18.14
C SER A 355 -8.74 -1.40 -18.03
N GLU A 356 -9.53 -1.05 -19.05
CA GLU A 356 -10.49 0.07 -19.00
C GLU A 356 -11.57 -0.15 -17.93
N LYS A 357 -12.08 -1.39 -17.79
CA LYS A 357 -13.07 -1.76 -16.75
C LYS A 357 -12.47 -1.76 -15.35
N GLU A 358 -11.17 -2.03 -15.19
CA GLU A 358 -10.48 -1.88 -13.91
C GLU A 358 -10.27 -0.41 -13.56
N MET A 359 -9.76 0.40 -14.51
CA MET A 359 -9.61 1.84 -14.33
C MET A 359 -10.94 2.53 -14.00
N GLU A 360 -12.06 2.13 -14.63
CA GLU A 360 -13.39 2.65 -14.31
C GLU A 360 -13.85 2.25 -12.89
N ARG A 361 -13.50 1.05 -12.41
CA ARG A 361 -13.77 0.60 -11.03
C ARG A 361 -12.92 1.34 -10.01
N VAL A 362 -11.64 1.59 -10.31
CA VAL A 362 -10.73 2.40 -9.48
C VAL A 362 -11.19 3.86 -9.41
N MET A 363 -11.56 4.50 -10.52
CA MET A 363 -12.07 5.87 -10.46
C MET A 363 -13.37 5.99 -9.64
N LYS A 364 -14.27 5.01 -9.72
CA LYS A 364 -15.50 4.98 -8.88
C LYS A 364 -15.20 4.79 -7.38
N SER A 365 -14.17 4.03 -7.03
CA SER A 365 -13.75 3.89 -5.63
C SER A 365 -13.02 5.14 -5.13
N GLU A 366 -12.23 5.80 -5.98
CA GLU A 366 -11.57 7.07 -5.69
C GLU A 366 -12.60 8.21 -5.50
N GLU A 367 -13.60 8.33 -6.38
CA GLU A 367 -14.70 9.30 -6.24
C GLU A 367 -15.47 9.07 -4.93
N SER A 368 -15.77 7.81 -4.58
CA SER A 368 -16.40 7.47 -3.30
C SER A 368 -15.52 7.81 -2.09
N ALA A 369 -14.19 7.68 -2.21
CA ALA A 369 -13.25 8.07 -1.16
C ALA A 369 -13.15 9.60 -1.01
N ARG A 370 -13.09 10.34 -2.13
CA ARG A 370 -13.10 11.81 -2.15
C ARG A 370 -14.35 12.38 -1.47
N LEU A 371 -15.54 11.86 -1.80
CA LEU A 371 -16.79 12.30 -1.18
C LEU A 371 -16.81 12.08 0.35
N ARG A 372 -16.22 11.00 0.86
CA ARG A 372 -16.07 10.76 2.31
C ARG A 372 -15.07 11.74 2.96
N ILE A 373 -14.02 12.14 2.24
CA ILE A 373 -13.08 13.16 2.72
C ILE A 373 -13.77 14.52 2.78
N GLU A 374 -14.54 14.90 1.75
CA GLU A 374 -15.33 16.14 1.74
C GLU A 374 -16.36 16.20 2.89
N GLU A 375 -17.04 15.09 3.19
CA GLU A 375 -17.96 14.94 4.34
C GLU A 375 -17.23 15.14 5.68
N ILE A 376 -16.04 14.55 5.84
CA ILE A 376 -15.21 14.71 7.05
C ILE A 376 -14.68 16.15 7.18
N GLU A 377 -14.27 16.78 6.08
CA GLU A 377 -13.84 18.18 6.05
C GLU A 377 -15.00 19.14 6.36
N GLU A 378 -16.23 18.83 5.92
CA GLU A 378 -17.43 19.59 6.28
C GLU A 378 -17.71 19.47 7.78
N ALA A 379 -17.71 18.27 8.35
CA ALA A 379 -17.89 18.05 9.78
C ALA A 379 -16.80 18.76 10.63
N LEU A 380 -15.56 18.84 10.14
CA LEU A 380 -14.49 19.61 10.80
C LEU A 380 -14.69 21.13 10.68
N ARG A 381 -15.20 21.62 9.55
CA ARG A 381 -15.60 23.03 9.37
C ARG A 381 -16.75 23.42 10.31
N GLU A 382 -17.79 22.59 10.41
CA GLU A 382 -18.91 22.80 11.34
C GLU A 382 -18.45 22.82 12.80
N ASN A 383 -17.60 21.86 13.20
CA ASN A 383 -17.05 21.79 14.56
C ASN A 383 -16.21 23.04 14.89
N THR A 384 -15.41 23.53 13.94
CA THR A 384 -14.65 24.78 14.08
C THR A 384 -15.58 25.98 14.31
N VAL A 385 -16.64 26.12 13.52
CA VAL A 385 -17.64 27.19 13.70
C VAL A 385 -18.38 27.07 15.04
N ALA A 386 -18.70 25.86 15.49
CA ALA A 386 -19.30 25.64 16.81
C ALA A 386 -18.36 26.08 17.96
N LEU A 387 -17.06 25.80 17.85
CA LEU A 387 -16.04 26.25 18.80
C LEU A 387 -15.83 27.78 18.78
N GLU A 388 -15.92 28.42 17.61
CA GLU A 388 -15.85 29.88 17.50
C GLU A 388 -17.08 30.56 18.09
N ASN A 389 -18.29 30.04 17.84
CA ASN A 389 -19.52 30.52 18.46
C ASN A 389 -19.47 30.40 19.99
N ALA A 390 -19.01 29.26 20.53
CA ALA A 390 -18.84 29.07 21.97
C ALA A 390 -17.80 30.04 22.59
N ARG A 391 -16.74 30.37 21.84
CA ARG A 391 -15.77 31.42 22.27
C ARG A 391 -16.40 32.81 22.27
N ALA A 392 -17.16 33.16 21.23
CA ALA A 392 -17.85 34.44 21.12
C ALA A 392 -18.90 34.61 22.24
N GLU A 393 -19.61 33.55 22.62
CA GLU A 393 -20.51 33.55 23.78
C GLU A 393 -19.75 33.78 25.10
N ILE A 394 -18.62 33.10 25.31
CA ILE A 394 -17.75 33.31 26.48
C ILE A 394 -17.18 34.74 26.52
N GLU A 395 -16.81 35.33 25.38
CA GLU A 395 -16.36 36.73 25.31
C GLU A 395 -17.51 37.73 25.50
N GLY A 396 -18.71 37.43 25.02
CA GLY A 396 -19.93 38.19 25.31
C GLY A 396 -20.22 38.23 26.81
N LEU A 397 -20.24 37.07 27.48
CA LEU A 397 -20.42 36.96 28.93
C LEU A 397 -19.32 37.72 29.71
N ARG A 398 -18.07 37.69 29.25
CA ARG A 398 -16.98 38.49 29.84
C ARG A 398 -17.18 39.99 29.66
N ALA A 399 -17.66 40.43 28.49
CA ALA A 399 -17.98 41.83 28.23
C ALA A 399 -19.19 42.32 29.05
N GLU A 400 -20.19 41.46 29.26
CA GLU A 400 -21.32 41.74 30.16
C GLU A 400 -20.85 41.87 31.62
N ILE A 401 -19.99 40.97 32.10
CA ILE A 401 -19.37 41.07 33.44
C ILE A 401 -18.60 42.40 33.57
N ALA A 402 -17.71 42.73 32.63
CA ALA A 402 -16.94 43.98 32.66
C ALA A 402 -17.83 45.24 32.57
N ASN A 403 -18.98 45.15 31.91
CA ASN A 403 -19.95 46.25 31.85
C ASN A 403 -20.75 46.37 33.17
N LEU A 404 -21.11 45.25 33.80
CA LEU A 404 -21.71 45.23 35.15
C LEU A 404 -20.74 45.80 36.20
N GLU A 405 -19.46 45.45 36.14
CA GLU A 405 -18.38 46.05 36.94
C GLU A 405 -18.27 47.57 36.71
N SER A 406 -18.28 48.01 35.45
CA SER A 406 -18.23 49.43 35.08
C SER A 406 -19.46 50.23 35.58
N ILE A 407 -20.65 49.60 35.58
CA ILE A 407 -21.88 50.18 36.13
C ILE A 407 -21.84 50.20 37.67
N ALA A 408 -21.30 49.16 38.31
CA ALA A 408 -21.09 49.11 39.76
C ALA A 408 -20.08 50.19 40.24
N ALA A 409 -19.07 50.51 39.44
CA ALA A 409 -18.15 51.63 39.65
C ALA A 409 -18.76 53.03 39.34
N GLY A 410 -20.01 53.08 38.87
CA GLY A 410 -20.55 54.15 38.02
C GLY A 410 -21.33 55.31 38.68
N GLY A 411 -20.86 55.94 39.76
CA GLY A 411 -21.24 57.35 40.05
C GLY A 411 -21.39 57.78 41.52
N PRO A 412 -21.76 59.06 41.79
CA PRO A 412 -21.99 60.16 40.83
C PRO A 412 -21.13 61.43 41.06
N GLN A 413 -20.68 62.03 39.94
CA GLN A 413 -20.25 63.43 39.70
C GLN A 413 -19.31 64.22 40.66
N LYS A 414 -18.41 64.97 39.99
CA LYS A 414 -17.58 66.13 40.42
C LYS A 414 -16.35 65.86 41.31
N ALA A 415 -15.22 66.37 40.79
CA ALA A 415 -13.90 66.50 41.40
C ALA A 415 -13.87 67.64 42.48
N PRO A 416 -12.77 67.87 43.24
CA PRO A 416 -11.41 67.33 43.08
C PRO A 416 -10.67 66.85 44.37
N ASN A 417 -9.39 66.49 44.20
CA ASN A 417 -8.34 66.35 45.25
C ASN A 417 -8.56 65.32 46.38
N ARG A 418 -8.21 64.03 46.17
CA ARG A 418 -7.86 63.08 47.25
C ARG A 418 -7.12 61.78 46.84
N SER A 419 -6.31 61.83 45.77
CA SER A 419 -5.67 60.68 45.10
C SER A 419 -4.65 59.84 45.92
N ALA A 420 -4.50 60.05 47.23
CA ALA A 420 -3.54 59.34 48.08
C ALA A 420 -4.17 58.46 49.19
N ALA A 421 -5.49 58.58 49.44
CA ALA A 421 -6.20 57.78 50.46
C ALA A 421 -7.21 56.78 49.86
N GLN A 422 -7.50 56.90 48.56
CA GLN A 422 -8.52 56.10 47.88
C GLN A 422 -7.93 54.82 47.27
N THR A 423 -6.63 54.81 46.94
CA THR A 423 -5.88 53.62 46.53
C THR A 423 -5.74 52.60 47.65
N THR A 424 -5.57 53.02 48.90
CA THR A 424 -5.59 52.13 50.07
C THR A 424 -6.96 51.47 50.27
N GLY A 425 -8.05 52.24 50.15
CA GLY A 425 -9.41 51.70 50.23
C GLY A 425 -9.74 50.76 49.07
N ALA A 426 -9.31 51.07 47.85
CA ALA A 426 -9.44 50.19 46.69
C ALA A 426 -8.62 48.89 46.85
N TYR A 427 -7.45 48.94 47.49
CA TYR A 427 -6.65 47.75 47.78
C TYR A 427 -7.25 46.88 48.89
N GLU A 428 -7.92 47.49 49.87
CA GLU A 428 -8.71 46.75 50.88
C GLU A 428 -9.98 46.14 50.29
N LEU A 429 -10.65 46.83 49.35
CA LEU A 429 -11.79 46.28 48.61
C LEU A 429 -11.37 45.13 47.67
N LEU A 430 -10.34 45.30 46.84
CA LEU A 430 -9.80 44.20 46.01
C LEU A 430 -9.31 43.02 46.85
N LYS A 431 -8.87 43.26 48.10
CA LYS A 431 -8.52 42.19 49.04
C LYS A 431 -9.75 41.51 49.64
N ALA A 432 -10.82 42.26 49.92
CA ALA A 432 -12.09 41.71 50.36
C ALA A 432 -12.75 40.88 49.23
N GLU A 433 -12.86 41.46 48.03
CA GLU A 433 -13.37 40.84 46.81
C GLU A 433 -12.53 39.61 46.40
N LYS A 434 -11.20 39.66 46.52
CA LYS A 434 -10.37 38.44 46.35
C LYS A 434 -10.66 37.40 47.42
N SER A 435 -10.90 37.78 48.67
CA SER A 435 -11.29 36.83 49.73
C SER A 435 -12.71 36.28 49.54
N GLU A 436 -13.59 37.04 48.89
CA GLU A 436 -14.95 36.63 48.51
C GLU A 436 -14.93 35.71 47.28
N LEU A 437 -14.08 35.96 46.29
CA LEU A 437 -13.79 35.03 45.19
C LEU A 437 -13.11 33.75 45.70
N GLU A 438 -12.16 33.83 46.62
CA GLU A 438 -11.59 32.64 47.29
C GLU A 438 -12.66 31.89 48.13
N HIS A 439 -13.65 32.59 48.67
CA HIS A 439 -14.80 31.98 49.34
C HIS A 439 -15.77 31.33 48.35
N ILE A 440 -16.05 31.97 47.20
CA ILE A 440 -16.93 31.43 46.14
C ILE A 440 -16.27 30.21 45.47
N CYS A 441 -14.96 30.24 45.24
CA CYS A 441 -14.21 29.07 44.77
C CYS A 441 -14.29 27.93 45.79
N LYS A 442 -14.02 28.18 47.08
CA LYS A 442 -14.18 27.16 48.13
C LYS A 442 -15.61 26.63 48.20
N GLN A 443 -16.61 27.50 48.16
CA GLN A 443 -18.02 27.11 48.17
C GLN A 443 -18.40 26.30 46.92
N ARG A 444 -17.74 26.52 45.78
CA ARG A 444 -17.91 25.72 44.56
C ARG A 444 -17.16 24.39 44.61
N ASP A 445 -15.98 24.35 45.21
CA ASP A 445 -15.25 23.10 45.48
C ASP A 445 -15.99 22.25 46.54
N GLU A 446 -16.60 22.89 47.55
CA GLU A 446 -17.50 22.28 48.54
C GLU A 446 -18.79 21.78 47.87
N GLN A 447 -19.44 22.57 47.01
CA GLN A 447 -20.60 22.11 46.22
C GLN A 447 -20.24 20.94 45.30
N LEU A 448 -19.07 20.96 44.65
CA LEU A 448 -18.57 19.84 43.84
C LEU A 448 -18.09 18.65 44.68
N ALA A 449 -17.84 18.83 45.99
CA ALA A 449 -17.61 17.74 46.92
C ALA A 449 -18.95 17.14 47.37
N GLU A 450 -19.92 17.97 47.76
CA GLU A 450 -21.29 17.57 48.10
C GLU A 450 -21.99 16.86 46.93
N GLU A 451 -21.86 17.32 45.69
CA GLU A 451 -22.41 16.62 44.51
C GLU A 451 -21.73 15.28 44.25
N ARG A 452 -20.42 15.17 44.48
CA ARG A 452 -19.68 13.90 44.36
C ARG A 452 -20.05 12.94 45.49
N GLU A 453 -20.21 13.42 46.71
CA GLU A 453 -20.65 12.63 47.87
C GLU A 453 -22.11 12.19 47.69
N ALA A 454 -23.02 13.09 47.28
CA ALA A 454 -24.39 12.74 46.93
C ALA A 454 -24.45 11.72 45.78
N SER A 455 -23.57 11.84 44.78
CA SER A 455 -23.45 10.85 43.70
C SER A 455 -22.91 9.50 44.20
N ALA A 456 -21.99 9.50 45.16
CA ALA A 456 -21.49 8.29 45.80
C ALA A 456 -22.57 7.62 46.68
N VAL A 457 -23.31 8.40 47.47
CA VAL A 457 -24.45 7.95 48.27
C VAL A 457 -25.58 7.41 47.39
N LEU A 458 -25.87 8.04 46.25
CA LEU A 458 -26.86 7.53 45.28
C LEU A 458 -26.39 6.22 44.61
N ARG A 459 -25.09 6.07 44.31
CA ARG A 459 -24.52 4.80 43.84
C ARG A 459 -24.58 3.72 44.92
N GLN A 460 -24.16 4.03 46.14
CA GLN A 460 -24.27 3.10 47.28
C GLN A 460 -25.74 2.71 47.54
N ALA A 461 -26.68 3.65 47.50
CA ALA A 461 -28.11 3.34 47.66
C ALA A 461 -28.68 2.52 46.49
N LEU A 462 -28.13 2.63 45.28
CA LEU A 462 -28.46 1.75 44.16
C LEU A 462 -27.85 0.36 44.35
N ASP A 463 -26.59 0.25 44.78
CA ASP A 463 -25.92 -1.04 45.05
C ASP A 463 -26.55 -1.76 46.25
N GLU A 464 -26.95 -1.03 47.30
CA GLU A 464 -27.75 -1.54 48.41
C GLU A 464 -29.14 -1.96 47.93
N ARG A 465 -29.82 -1.18 47.08
CA ARG A 465 -31.09 -1.61 46.45
C ARG A 465 -30.92 -2.84 45.57
N ILE A 466 -29.82 -2.98 44.85
CA ILE A 466 -29.50 -4.17 44.04
C ILE A 466 -29.24 -5.36 44.98
N ALA A 467 -28.49 -5.18 46.07
CA ALA A 467 -28.25 -6.20 47.07
C ALA A 467 -29.54 -6.61 47.82
N GLU A 468 -30.44 -5.67 48.12
CA GLU A 468 -31.78 -5.92 48.67
C GLU A 468 -32.67 -6.66 47.68
N LEU A 469 -32.70 -6.25 46.40
CA LEU A 469 -33.44 -6.93 45.34
C LEU A 469 -32.91 -8.35 45.13
N ASP A 470 -31.60 -8.55 45.19
CA ASP A 470 -31.01 -9.86 45.01
C ASP A 470 -31.14 -10.72 46.27
N ALA A 471 -31.13 -10.14 47.47
CA ALA A 471 -31.44 -10.81 48.73
C ALA A 471 -32.92 -11.17 48.86
N THR A 472 -33.84 -10.31 48.42
CA THR A 472 -35.28 -10.62 48.35
C THR A 472 -35.59 -11.63 47.25
N ARG A 473 -34.90 -11.59 46.10
CA ARG A 473 -34.96 -12.62 45.06
C ARG A 473 -34.41 -13.97 45.54
N LYS A 474 -33.30 -13.98 46.29
CA LYS A 474 -32.75 -15.17 46.96
C LYS A 474 -33.67 -15.67 48.09
N LYS A 475 -34.39 -14.79 48.79
CA LYS A 475 -35.46 -15.17 49.72
C LYS A 475 -36.67 -15.75 49.00
N LEU A 476 -37.23 -15.12 47.97
CA LEU A 476 -38.37 -15.69 47.21
C LEU A 476 -38.03 -17.04 46.57
N ASN A 477 -36.82 -17.24 46.03
CA ASN A 477 -36.38 -18.55 45.54
C ASN A 477 -36.15 -19.61 46.64
N ARG A 478 -36.15 -19.22 47.93
CA ARG A 478 -35.91 -20.09 49.10
C ARG A 478 -37.15 -20.20 50.02
N GLU A 479 -38.09 -19.28 49.87
CA GLU A 479 -39.39 -19.15 50.54
C GLU A 479 -40.52 -19.22 49.50
N LEU A 480 -40.32 -20.06 48.47
CA LEU A 480 -41.39 -20.73 47.74
C LEU A 480 -41.61 -22.12 48.37
N PRO A 481 -42.32 -22.23 49.51
CA PRO A 481 -42.62 -23.52 50.10
C PRO A 481 -43.61 -24.28 49.21
N VAL A 482 -43.12 -25.35 48.58
CA VAL A 482 -44.00 -26.43 48.14
C VAL A 482 -44.62 -27.05 49.40
N ASN A 483 -45.91 -26.73 49.62
CA ASN A 483 -46.77 -27.04 50.77
C ASN A 483 -46.74 -26.06 51.97
N GLY A 484 -47.91 -25.51 52.30
CA GLY A 484 -48.56 -25.90 53.58
C GLY A 484 -49.00 -24.82 54.59
N LEU A 485 -50.33 -24.64 54.69
CA LEU A 485 -51.13 -24.38 55.92
C LEU A 485 -51.00 -23.07 56.75
N GLN A 486 -52.18 -22.41 56.89
CA GLN A 486 -52.85 -21.94 58.13
C GLN A 486 -52.36 -20.74 58.98
N ASP A 487 -53.17 -19.66 58.90
CA ASP A 487 -53.99 -19.09 60.00
C ASP A 487 -53.31 -18.22 61.12
N PRO A 488 -54.02 -17.57 62.09
CA PRO A 488 -53.85 -16.11 62.24
C PRO A 488 -53.70 -15.55 63.68
N SER A 489 -53.20 -14.31 63.86
CA SER A 489 -53.29 -13.57 65.15
C SER A 489 -53.18 -12.03 65.03
N LYS A 490 -53.92 -11.34 65.91
CA LYS A 490 -53.84 -9.89 66.29
C LYS A 490 -52.99 -9.75 67.59
N PRO A 491 -52.64 -8.55 68.15
CA PRO A 491 -53.21 -7.19 68.03
C PRO A 491 -52.15 -6.13 67.60
N SER A 492 -52.14 -4.81 67.89
CA SER A 492 -52.93 -3.87 68.74
C SER A 492 -52.86 -2.42 68.23
N VAL A 493 -53.71 -1.51 68.72
CA VAL A 493 -53.78 -0.08 68.34
C VAL A 493 -54.14 0.82 69.55
N PRO A 494 -53.57 2.04 69.64
CA PRO A 494 -54.21 3.20 70.29
C PRO A 494 -54.26 4.44 69.35
N PRO A 495 -54.91 5.56 69.74
CA PRO A 495 -56.35 5.76 69.84
C PRO A 495 -56.92 6.62 68.67
N SER A 496 -58.21 7.00 68.73
CA SER A 496 -59.03 7.42 67.56
C SER A 496 -59.10 8.92 67.22
N PRO A 497 -59.07 9.31 65.93
CA PRO A 497 -59.68 10.54 65.39
C PRO A 497 -61.19 10.34 65.10
N SER A 498 -61.86 11.30 64.42
CA SER A 498 -63.33 11.33 64.34
C SER A 498 -63.95 10.31 63.40
N LYS A 499 -65.25 10.03 63.60
CA LYS A 499 -66.03 9.10 62.78
C LYS A 499 -66.28 9.57 61.35
N HIS A 500 -66.17 10.86 61.04
CA HIS A 500 -66.34 11.35 59.67
C HIS A 500 -65.05 11.19 58.88
N ASP A 501 -63.91 11.54 59.49
CA ASP A 501 -62.58 11.39 58.88
C ASP A 501 -62.30 9.92 58.55
N LEU A 502 -62.72 8.99 59.44
CA LEU A 502 -62.60 7.54 59.23
C LEU A 502 -63.41 6.99 58.05
N ALA A 503 -64.35 7.75 57.48
CA ALA A 503 -65.01 7.38 56.22
C ALA A 503 -64.21 7.90 55.02
N THR A 504 -63.88 9.20 55.00
CA THR A 504 -63.09 9.84 53.93
C THR A 504 -61.73 9.16 53.78
N ALA A 505 -61.00 8.95 54.88
CA ALA A 505 -59.72 8.26 54.90
C ALA A 505 -59.79 6.81 54.39
N ARG A 506 -60.95 6.14 54.44
CA ARG A 506 -61.10 4.79 53.85
C ARG A 506 -61.25 4.84 52.33
N GLU A 507 -61.89 5.89 51.79
CA GLU A 507 -61.97 6.09 50.35
C GLU A 507 -60.63 6.61 49.80
N GLU A 508 -59.95 7.49 50.52
CA GLU A 508 -58.56 7.91 50.24
C GLU A 508 -57.60 6.72 50.27
N ILE A 509 -57.62 5.87 51.31
CA ILE A 509 -56.81 4.63 51.37
C ILE A 509 -57.16 3.68 50.22
N LYS A 510 -58.42 3.62 49.77
CA LYS A 510 -58.82 2.81 48.61
C LYS A 510 -58.28 3.39 47.30
N GLY A 511 -58.31 4.71 47.13
CA GLY A 511 -57.71 5.42 45.99
C GLY A 511 -56.19 5.27 45.95
N LEU A 512 -55.51 5.53 47.07
CA LEU A 512 -54.07 5.31 47.25
C LEU A 512 -53.69 3.85 46.98
N LYS A 513 -54.51 2.88 47.40
CA LYS A 513 -54.27 1.46 47.07
C LYS A 513 -54.39 1.19 45.56
N HIS A 514 -55.32 1.83 44.86
CA HIS A 514 -55.44 1.72 43.41
C HIS A 514 -54.21 2.32 42.72
N ILE A 515 -53.81 3.53 43.10
CA ILE A 515 -52.61 4.21 42.59
C ILE A 515 -51.34 3.38 42.86
N VAL A 516 -51.18 2.81 44.06
CA VAL A 516 -50.04 1.93 44.38
C VAL A 516 -50.07 0.64 43.55
N GLN A 517 -51.26 0.08 43.27
CA GLN A 517 -51.40 -1.11 42.43
C GLN A 517 -51.10 -0.80 40.95
N GLU A 518 -51.51 0.36 40.45
CA GLU A 518 -51.19 0.85 39.11
C GLU A 518 -49.69 1.14 38.98
N LEU A 519 -49.09 1.88 39.92
CA LEU A 519 -47.64 2.11 39.95
C LEU A 519 -46.84 0.80 40.07
N GLN A 520 -47.36 -0.21 40.78
CA GLN A 520 -46.75 -1.56 40.79
C GLN A 520 -46.84 -2.23 39.41
N MET A 521 -47.98 -2.17 38.73
CA MET A 521 -48.11 -2.68 37.36
C MET A 521 -47.20 -1.93 36.38
N GLU A 522 -47.19 -0.60 36.40
CA GLU A 522 -46.33 0.24 35.57
C GLU A 522 -44.84 -0.08 35.80
N ASN A 523 -44.41 -0.20 37.06
CA ASN A 523 -43.03 -0.56 37.38
C ASN A 523 -42.69 -1.97 36.87
N THR A 524 -43.60 -2.95 36.95
CA THR A 524 -43.38 -4.26 36.30
C THR A 524 -43.35 -4.20 34.77
N ASN A 525 -44.15 -3.33 34.13
CA ASN A 525 -44.15 -3.13 32.69
C ASN A 525 -42.88 -2.41 32.21
N LEU A 526 -42.39 -1.42 32.96
CA LEU A 526 -41.11 -0.76 32.73
C LEU A 526 -39.95 -1.75 32.89
N ALA A 527 -39.94 -2.57 33.94
CA ALA A 527 -38.95 -3.62 34.15
C ALA A 527 -38.99 -4.73 33.07
N GLN A 528 -40.13 -4.93 32.39
CA GLN A 528 -40.21 -5.78 31.20
C GLN A 528 -39.64 -5.08 29.96
N ARG A 529 -40.02 -3.81 29.70
CA ARG A 529 -39.45 -3.00 28.61
C ARG A 529 -37.93 -2.88 28.68
N TYR A 530 -37.37 -2.61 29.86
CA TYR A 530 -35.92 -2.56 30.06
C TYR A 530 -35.23 -3.87 29.68
N LYS A 531 -35.82 -5.04 29.98
CA LYS A 531 -35.26 -6.34 29.59
C LYS A 531 -35.33 -6.60 28.08
N VAL A 532 -36.40 -6.15 27.43
CA VAL A 532 -36.51 -6.22 25.96
C VAL A 532 -35.41 -5.38 25.32
N LEU A 533 -35.29 -4.11 25.73
CA LEU A 533 -34.24 -3.19 25.24
C LEU A 533 -32.82 -3.69 25.57
N GLU A 534 -32.62 -4.35 26.71
CA GLU A 534 -31.34 -5.00 27.07
C GLU A 534 -31.03 -6.19 26.14
N SER A 535 -32.03 -6.99 25.79
CA SER A 535 -31.86 -8.10 24.83
C SER A 535 -31.67 -7.62 23.39
N GLU A 536 -32.32 -6.53 23.00
CA GLU A 536 -32.20 -5.87 21.70
C GLU A 536 -30.82 -5.25 21.51
N ASN A 537 -30.30 -4.52 22.51
CA ASN A 537 -28.92 -4.03 22.51
C ASN A 537 -27.89 -5.18 22.42
N LYS A 538 -28.12 -6.30 23.11
CA LYS A 538 -27.23 -7.47 23.02
C LYS A 538 -27.25 -8.12 21.63
N LEU A 539 -28.42 -8.20 21.00
CA LEU A 539 -28.55 -8.70 19.63
C LEU A 539 -27.82 -7.78 18.64
N LEU A 540 -28.07 -6.47 18.69
CA LEU A 540 -27.41 -5.47 17.85
C LEU A 540 -25.89 -5.48 18.05
N MET A 541 -25.39 -5.58 19.28
CA MET A 541 -23.95 -5.73 19.54
C MET A 541 -23.39 -6.97 18.85
N SER A 542 -24.02 -8.14 19.01
CA SER A 542 -23.57 -9.36 18.32
C SER A 542 -23.67 -9.30 16.79
N GLU A 543 -24.63 -8.54 16.25
CA GLU A 543 -24.74 -8.28 14.80
C GLU A 543 -23.61 -7.37 14.32
N THR A 544 -23.22 -6.33 15.08
CA THR A 544 -22.01 -5.54 14.73
C THR A 544 -20.71 -6.31 14.91
N GLU A 545 -20.66 -7.31 15.80
CA GLU A 545 -19.50 -8.20 15.94
C GLU A 545 -19.41 -9.16 14.75
N GLN A 546 -20.53 -9.78 14.35
CA GLN A 546 -20.61 -10.61 13.14
C GLN A 546 -20.21 -9.81 11.88
N LEU A 547 -20.76 -8.60 11.69
CA LEU A 547 -20.43 -7.76 10.52
C LEU A 547 -18.94 -7.34 10.47
N ARG A 548 -18.25 -7.23 11.62
CA ARG A 548 -16.78 -7.03 11.66
C ARG A 548 -16.03 -8.30 11.29
N GLU A 549 -16.49 -9.47 11.73
CA GLU A 549 -15.87 -10.75 11.38
C GLU A 549 -16.10 -11.12 9.90
N ASP A 550 -17.28 -10.79 9.35
CA ASP A 550 -17.61 -10.98 7.93
C ASP A 550 -16.83 -9.99 7.04
N MET A 551 -16.69 -8.72 7.44
CA MET A 551 -15.81 -7.76 6.77
C MET A 551 -14.37 -8.23 6.76
N LYS A 552 -13.85 -8.69 7.90
CA LYS A 552 -12.49 -9.24 7.96
C LYS A 552 -12.34 -10.46 7.06
N GLN A 553 -13.32 -11.37 7.03
CA GLN A 553 -13.27 -12.51 6.11
C GLN A 553 -13.29 -12.07 4.64
N LEU A 554 -13.96 -10.97 4.28
CA LEU A 554 -13.88 -10.39 2.94
C LEU A 554 -12.48 -9.81 2.64
N GLU A 555 -11.88 -9.10 3.58
CA GLU A 555 -10.51 -8.58 3.51
C GLU A 555 -9.49 -9.73 3.35
N ASP A 556 -9.50 -10.72 4.26
CA ASP A 556 -8.66 -11.94 4.23
C ASP A 556 -8.82 -12.74 2.90
N ASN A 557 -9.98 -12.67 2.24
CA ASN A 557 -10.25 -13.33 0.94
C ASN A 557 -9.79 -12.50 -0.26
N ILE A 558 -9.84 -11.16 -0.18
CA ILE A 558 -9.35 -10.26 -1.23
C ILE A 558 -7.81 -10.30 -1.28
N GLU A 559 -7.13 -10.24 -0.12
CA GLU A 559 -5.67 -10.43 -0.04
C GLU A 559 -5.24 -11.77 -0.64
N GLN A 560 -5.96 -12.85 -0.31
CA GLN A 560 -5.74 -14.17 -0.91
C GLN A 560 -6.09 -14.27 -2.41
N SER A 561 -6.88 -13.35 -2.95
CA SER A 561 -7.14 -13.29 -4.39
C SER A 561 -5.99 -12.60 -5.10
N LEU A 562 -5.59 -11.41 -4.61
CA LEU A 562 -4.48 -10.62 -5.14
C LEU A 562 -3.17 -11.42 -5.14
N LEU A 563 -2.84 -12.10 -4.03
CA LEU A 563 -1.63 -12.94 -3.95
C LEU A 563 -1.60 -14.07 -5.00
N ARG A 564 -2.75 -14.64 -5.38
CA ARG A 564 -2.82 -15.66 -6.45
C ARG A 564 -2.75 -15.05 -7.85
N GLU A 565 -3.14 -13.79 -7.99
CA GLU A 565 -3.08 -13.04 -9.23
C GLU A 565 -1.64 -12.56 -9.50
N GLU A 566 -0.94 -12.08 -8.46
CA GLU A 566 0.51 -11.85 -8.48
C GLU A 566 1.30 -13.14 -8.79
N GLU A 567 1.02 -14.26 -8.09
CA GLU A 567 1.64 -15.57 -8.39
C GLU A 567 1.37 -16.04 -9.83
N ALA A 568 0.22 -15.70 -10.43
CA ALA A 568 -0.12 -16.07 -11.79
C ALA A 568 0.59 -15.18 -12.83
N LEU A 569 0.53 -13.86 -12.66
CA LEU A 569 1.19 -12.88 -13.54
C LEU A 569 2.71 -13.10 -13.55
N GLN A 570 3.32 -13.35 -12.39
CA GLN A 570 4.75 -13.65 -12.30
C GLN A 570 5.12 -14.97 -13.00
N ALA A 571 4.24 -15.97 -12.97
CA ALA A 571 4.43 -17.23 -13.70
C ALA A 571 4.28 -17.07 -15.23
N GLU A 572 3.44 -16.14 -15.69
CA GLU A 572 3.33 -15.80 -17.12
C GLU A 572 4.53 -14.97 -17.61
N GLU A 573 5.06 -14.05 -16.79
CA GLU A 573 6.29 -13.30 -17.07
C GLU A 573 7.51 -14.25 -17.15
N ASP A 574 7.69 -15.13 -16.17
CA ASP A 574 8.74 -16.17 -16.19
C ASP A 574 8.63 -17.07 -17.45
N ALA A 575 7.40 -17.43 -17.85
CA ALA A 575 7.17 -18.24 -19.05
C ALA A 575 7.50 -17.46 -20.35
N ALA A 576 7.16 -16.17 -20.42
CA ALA A 576 7.48 -15.31 -21.56
C ALA A 576 9.00 -15.11 -21.70
N ILE A 577 9.70 -14.80 -20.60
CA ILE A 577 11.16 -14.68 -20.55
C ILE A 577 11.83 -16.00 -20.96
N MET A 578 11.33 -17.14 -20.47
CA MET A 578 11.85 -18.46 -20.83
C MET A 578 11.67 -18.77 -22.33
N ALA A 579 10.52 -18.39 -22.91
CA ALA A 579 10.25 -18.55 -24.33
C ALA A 579 11.14 -17.63 -25.20
N GLU A 580 11.42 -16.40 -24.78
CA GLU A 580 12.37 -15.53 -25.47
C GLU A 580 13.81 -16.06 -25.39
N LEU A 581 14.25 -16.54 -24.22
CA LEU A 581 15.58 -17.15 -24.06
C LEU A 581 15.78 -18.34 -24.98
N ASP A 582 14.77 -19.20 -25.18
CA ASP A 582 14.84 -20.31 -26.13
C ASP A 582 14.76 -19.86 -27.60
N GLN A 583 14.04 -18.78 -27.93
CA GLN A 583 14.14 -18.15 -29.25
C GLN A 583 15.55 -17.59 -29.52
N LEU A 584 16.17 -16.93 -28.54
CA LEU A 584 17.53 -16.39 -28.66
C LEU A 584 18.58 -17.50 -28.79
N ARG A 585 18.48 -18.58 -28.00
CA ARG A 585 19.30 -19.80 -28.15
C ARG A 585 19.15 -20.42 -29.54
N LYS A 586 17.93 -20.50 -30.07
CA LYS A 586 17.69 -20.99 -31.43
C LYS A 586 18.32 -20.08 -32.49
N ARG A 587 18.14 -18.75 -32.40
CA ARG A 587 18.75 -17.78 -33.32
C ARG A 587 20.28 -17.86 -33.29
N LEU A 588 20.90 -18.06 -32.12
CA LEU A 588 22.35 -18.28 -32.00
C LEU A 588 22.78 -19.56 -32.71
N SER A 589 22.11 -20.70 -32.47
CA SER A 589 22.39 -21.97 -33.15
C SER A 589 22.23 -21.87 -34.67
N ASP A 590 21.18 -21.20 -35.15
CA ASP A 590 20.96 -20.95 -36.58
C ASP A 590 22.06 -20.05 -37.20
N LEU A 591 22.62 -19.11 -36.44
CA LEU A 591 23.76 -18.28 -36.87
C LEU A 591 25.08 -19.05 -36.84
N GLU A 592 25.33 -19.87 -35.81
CA GLU A 592 26.50 -20.76 -35.73
C GLU A 592 26.50 -21.76 -36.91
N MET A 593 25.34 -22.36 -37.24
CA MET A 593 25.20 -23.24 -38.41
C MET A 593 25.34 -22.53 -39.76
N LYS A 594 25.07 -21.23 -39.85
CA LYS A 594 25.35 -20.43 -41.05
C LYS A 594 26.84 -20.13 -41.14
N HIS A 595 27.45 -19.64 -40.07
CA HIS A 595 28.88 -19.34 -40.01
C HIS A 595 29.73 -20.59 -40.28
N ALA A 596 29.37 -21.75 -39.74
CA ALA A 596 30.05 -23.02 -40.01
C ALA A 596 29.99 -23.43 -41.50
N ARG A 597 28.91 -23.11 -42.22
CA ARG A 597 28.82 -23.31 -43.68
C ARG A 597 29.73 -22.34 -44.42
N THR A 598 29.65 -21.03 -44.13
CA THR A 598 30.55 -20.04 -44.75
C THR A 598 32.03 -20.38 -44.52
N VAL A 599 32.40 -20.86 -43.33
CA VAL A 599 33.75 -21.34 -43.02
C VAL A 599 34.10 -22.60 -43.82
N HIS A 600 33.19 -23.57 -43.96
CA HIS A 600 33.40 -24.74 -44.82
C HIS A 600 33.63 -24.36 -46.28
N ASP A 601 32.79 -23.46 -46.81
CA ASP A 601 32.79 -23.09 -48.23
C ASP A 601 34.03 -22.24 -48.57
N LEU A 602 34.45 -21.31 -47.69
CA LEU A 602 35.74 -20.62 -47.80
C LEU A 602 36.93 -21.58 -47.71
N ASN A 603 36.90 -22.62 -46.86
CA ASN A 603 37.96 -23.63 -46.83
C ASN A 603 38.00 -24.49 -48.12
N LYS A 604 36.86 -24.71 -48.77
CA LYS A 604 36.78 -25.36 -50.08
C LYS A 604 37.37 -24.47 -51.19
N GLU A 605 37.03 -23.18 -51.21
CA GLU A 605 37.63 -22.20 -52.12
C GLU A 605 39.15 -22.11 -51.94
N ILE A 606 39.64 -22.09 -50.69
CA ILE A 606 41.07 -22.15 -50.38
C ILE A 606 41.71 -23.42 -50.97
N GLY A 607 41.11 -24.60 -50.78
CA GLY A 607 41.63 -25.85 -51.35
C GLY A 607 41.61 -25.90 -52.88
N GLU A 608 40.64 -25.25 -53.52
CA GLU A 608 40.57 -25.12 -54.98
C GLU A 608 41.65 -24.14 -55.52
N LEU A 609 41.91 -23.04 -54.79
CA LEU A 609 43.00 -22.11 -55.08
C LEU A 609 44.39 -22.73 -54.84
N GLU A 610 44.57 -23.50 -53.76
CA GLU A 610 45.81 -24.25 -53.48
C GLU A 610 46.10 -25.25 -54.60
N SER A 611 45.09 -26.02 -55.04
CA SER A 611 45.20 -26.95 -56.18
C SER A 611 45.54 -26.23 -57.50
N LEU A 612 44.97 -25.05 -57.73
CA LEU A 612 45.29 -24.22 -58.90
C LEU A 612 46.74 -23.69 -58.85
N ILE A 613 47.22 -23.31 -57.66
CA ILE A 613 48.61 -22.88 -57.42
C ILE A 613 49.58 -24.05 -57.63
N GLU A 614 49.32 -25.23 -57.08
CA GLU A 614 50.12 -26.44 -57.32
C GLU A 614 50.19 -26.77 -58.83
N SER A 615 49.05 -26.81 -59.50
CA SER A 615 48.94 -27.05 -60.94
C SER A 615 49.75 -26.03 -61.77
N LYS A 616 49.73 -24.76 -61.37
CA LYS A 616 50.54 -23.70 -61.98
C LYS A 616 52.03 -23.92 -61.76
N ILE A 617 52.46 -24.27 -60.54
CA ILE A 617 53.87 -24.57 -60.22
C ILE A 617 54.37 -25.75 -61.06
N TYR A 618 53.64 -26.87 -61.11
CA TYR A 618 54.07 -28.04 -61.91
C TYR A 618 54.19 -27.73 -63.41
N ARG A 619 53.33 -26.83 -63.93
CA ARG A 619 53.38 -26.36 -65.33
C ARG A 619 54.52 -25.36 -65.56
N GLU A 620 54.81 -24.51 -64.60
CA GLU A 620 55.94 -23.57 -64.64
C GLU A 620 57.27 -24.33 -64.62
N ASP A 621 57.44 -25.32 -63.72
CA ASP A 621 58.57 -26.25 -63.72
C ASP A 621 58.75 -26.97 -65.06
N GLU A 622 57.65 -27.36 -65.74
CA GLU A 622 57.74 -28.02 -67.05
C GLU A 622 58.18 -27.06 -68.16
N LEU A 623 57.69 -25.82 -68.13
CA LEU A 623 58.14 -24.76 -69.03
C LEU A 623 59.60 -24.39 -68.77
N GLU A 624 60.05 -24.31 -67.52
CA GLU A 624 61.47 -24.09 -67.17
C GLU A 624 62.35 -25.23 -67.72
N ARG A 625 61.95 -26.49 -67.52
CA ARG A 625 62.65 -27.67 -68.04
C ARG A 625 62.72 -27.67 -69.58
N GLU A 626 61.65 -27.29 -70.28
CA GLU A 626 61.69 -27.18 -71.74
C GLU A 626 62.52 -25.97 -72.22
N VAL A 627 62.46 -24.84 -71.52
CA VAL A 627 63.30 -23.66 -71.79
C VAL A 627 64.77 -23.99 -71.58
N GLU A 628 65.15 -24.74 -70.54
CA GLU A 628 66.51 -25.23 -70.35
C GLU A 628 66.92 -26.18 -71.48
N ARG A 629 66.05 -27.13 -71.87
CA ARG A 629 66.29 -28.03 -73.01
C ARG A 629 66.49 -27.27 -74.32
N LEU A 630 65.74 -26.20 -74.56
CA LEU A 630 65.87 -25.33 -75.73
C LEU A 630 67.13 -24.46 -75.68
N LYS A 631 67.49 -23.93 -74.50
CA LYS A 631 68.78 -23.25 -74.27
C LYS A 631 69.96 -24.19 -74.56
N GLU A 632 69.90 -25.44 -74.10
CA GLU A 632 70.95 -26.44 -74.33
C GLU A 632 71.06 -26.84 -75.82
N ARG A 633 69.92 -27.02 -76.50
CA ARG A 633 69.85 -27.22 -77.96
C ARG A 633 70.43 -26.03 -78.73
N SER A 634 70.07 -24.80 -78.34
CA SER A 634 70.60 -23.57 -78.95
C SER A 634 72.11 -23.45 -78.77
N ALA A 635 72.62 -23.68 -77.56
CA ALA A 635 74.05 -23.69 -77.26
C ALA A 635 74.81 -24.78 -78.05
N ARG A 636 74.21 -25.98 -78.21
CA ARG A 636 74.76 -27.05 -79.06
C ARG A 636 74.76 -26.68 -80.55
N SER A 637 73.76 -25.94 -81.03
CA SER A 637 73.66 -25.48 -82.41
C SER A 637 74.59 -24.30 -82.73
N GLN A 638 74.71 -23.30 -81.85
CA GLN A 638 75.69 -22.22 -82.02
C GLN A 638 77.13 -22.75 -82.06
N LYS A 639 77.47 -23.73 -81.20
CA LYS A 639 78.75 -24.46 -81.22
C LYS A 639 79.01 -25.28 -82.51
N LYS A 640 77.99 -25.48 -83.36
CA LYS A 640 78.12 -26.13 -84.69
C LYS A 640 78.09 -25.12 -85.85
N SER A 641 77.40 -23.99 -85.68
CA SER A 641 77.23 -22.97 -86.73
C SER A 641 78.47 -22.07 -86.91
N SER A 642 79.27 -21.88 -85.85
CA SER A 642 80.38 -20.92 -85.81
C SER A 642 81.66 -21.33 -86.58
N LYS A 643 81.54 -21.97 -87.75
CA LYS A 643 82.70 -22.44 -88.55
C LYS A 643 82.45 -22.51 -90.07
N GLY A 644 82.02 -21.40 -90.70
CA GLY A 644 81.64 -21.42 -92.12
C GLY A 644 81.52 -20.10 -92.91
N LEU A 645 82.57 -19.26 -92.93
CA LEU A 645 82.84 -18.26 -94.01
C LEU A 645 81.77 -17.10 -94.16
N PRO A 646 81.86 -16.15 -95.12
CA PRO A 646 82.51 -14.87 -94.79
C PRO A 646 81.88 -13.55 -95.34
N GLU A 647 82.26 -12.43 -94.72
CA GLU A 647 82.78 -11.15 -95.28
C GLU A 647 82.14 -10.43 -96.51
N GLU A 648 82.04 -9.09 -96.38
CA GLU A 648 81.50 -8.06 -97.34
C GLU A 648 79.99 -8.14 -97.67
N ILE A 649 79.26 -7.06 -97.99
CA ILE A 649 79.58 -5.80 -98.72
C ILE A 649 79.05 -4.52 -97.99
N ARG A 650 79.69 -3.37 -98.24
CA ARG A 650 79.28 -2.02 -97.78
C ARG A 650 78.24 -1.33 -98.70
N ALA A 651 77.26 -0.62 -98.12
CA ALA A 651 76.65 0.59 -98.71
C ALA A 651 75.90 1.44 -97.64
N PRO A 652 75.87 2.80 -97.70
CA PRO A 652 75.21 3.64 -96.69
C PRO A 652 74.15 4.65 -97.21
N THR A 653 73.13 4.93 -96.39
CA THR A 653 72.25 6.13 -96.36
C THR A 653 71.61 6.19 -94.96
N SER A 654 71.62 7.26 -94.14
CA SER A 654 71.09 8.64 -94.29
C SER A 654 69.58 8.68 -94.55
N VAL A 655 68.73 9.49 -93.90
CA VAL A 655 68.94 10.75 -93.14
C VAL A 655 67.78 11.01 -92.16
N ALA A 656 67.97 11.91 -91.17
CA ALA A 656 66.91 12.69 -90.45
C ALA A 656 65.88 11.88 -89.60
N SER A 657 65.05 12.43 -88.69
CA SER A 657 65.04 13.64 -87.82
C SER A 657 63.81 13.53 -86.88
N SER A 658 63.64 14.26 -85.77
CA SER A 658 64.52 14.95 -84.79
C SER A 658 63.63 15.58 -83.69
N ALA A 659 64.07 15.61 -82.41
CA ALA A 659 63.41 16.30 -81.27
C ALA A 659 62.04 15.72 -80.81
N SER A 660 61.65 15.71 -79.51
CA SER A 660 62.18 16.35 -78.30
C SER A 660 61.64 15.67 -77.01
N LYS A 661 62.30 15.91 -75.87
CA LYS A 661 61.81 15.88 -74.46
C LYS A 661 60.95 14.66 -74.02
N MET A 662 61.44 13.72 -73.21
CA MET A 662 61.85 13.87 -71.79
C MET A 662 60.69 14.28 -70.86
N SER A 663 59.85 13.30 -70.50
CA SER A 663 59.06 13.27 -69.27
C SER A 663 59.08 11.85 -68.69
N GLN A 664 59.02 11.79 -67.37
CA GLN A 664 59.35 10.69 -66.47
C GLN A 664 58.49 9.41 -66.58
N TYR A 665 59.03 8.31 -66.02
CA TYR A 665 58.40 7.09 -65.46
C TYR A 665 56.85 7.03 -65.41
N SER A 666 56.19 5.90 -65.65
CA SER A 666 56.61 4.47 -65.70
C SER A 666 55.96 3.75 -66.89
N ASP A 667 56.64 2.89 -67.64
CA ASP A 667 57.04 1.51 -67.27
C ASP A 667 55.87 0.64 -66.76
N SER A 668 55.12 0.09 -67.72
CA SER A 668 54.32 -1.14 -67.61
C SER A 668 54.19 -1.72 -69.02
N THR A 669 54.49 -3.02 -69.18
CA THR A 669 54.66 -3.69 -70.48
C THR A 669 53.36 -3.89 -71.27
N GLU A 670 53.47 -3.79 -72.60
CA GLU A 670 52.45 -4.24 -73.54
C GLU A 670 52.01 -5.69 -73.26
N HIS A 671 50.70 -5.92 -73.07
CA HIS A 671 50.09 -7.24 -73.20
C HIS A 671 48.81 -7.09 -74.04
N GLY A 672 48.89 -7.49 -75.32
CA GLY A 672 47.78 -7.42 -76.28
C GLY A 672 46.73 -8.51 -76.08
N GLY A 673 46.27 -8.73 -74.86
CA GLY A 673 45.01 -9.43 -74.58
C GLY A 673 43.89 -8.38 -74.56
N GLY A 674 42.86 -8.54 -75.40
CA GLY A 674 41.70 -7.65 -75.34
C GLY A 674 40.97 -7.84 -74.02
N GLU A 675 40.63 -6.73 -73.35
CA GLU A 675 40.06 -6.75 -72.00
C GLU A 675 38.80 -7.64 -71.92
N VAL A 676 38.88 -8.60 -71.01
CA VAL A 676 37.85 -9.59 -70.70
C VAL A 676 37.34 -9.26 -69.31
N CYS A 677 36.04 -9.07 -69.14
CA CYS A 677 35.45 -8.74 -67.86
C CYS A 677 35.76 -9.84 -66.82
N GLU A 678 36.45 -9.47 -65.74
CA GLU A 678 36.93 -10.41 -64.70
C GLU A 678 35.80 -11.17 -63.98
N ILE A 679 34.55 -10.69 -64.07
CA ILE A 679 33.39 -11.30 -63.40
C ILE A 679 32.62 -12.28 -64.31
N CYS A 680 32.64 -12.11 -65.64
CA CYS A 680 31.86 -12.97 -66.55
C CYS A 680 32.66 -13.63 -67.69
N GLU A 681 33.98 -13.40 -67.74
CA GLU A 681 34.92 -13.92 -68.75
C GLU A 681 34.52 -13.62 -70.21
N ARG A 682 33.77 -12.54 -70.46
CA ARG A 682 33.42 -12.08 -71.82
C ARG A 682 34.28 -10.89 -72.27
N PRO A 683 34.86 -10.91 -73.48
CA PRO A 683 35.60 -9.78 -74.02
C PRO A 683 34.68 -8.64 -74.44
N GLY A 684 35.15 -7.40 -74.32
CA GLY A 684 34.50 -6.21 -74.88
C GLY A 684 33.63 -5.40 -73.91
N HIS A 685 33.71 -5.67 -72.60
CA HIS A 685 33.27 -4.76 -71.55
C HIS A 685 34.17 -4.92 -70.32
N ASP A 686 34.28 -3.86 -69.52
CA ASP A 686 35.02 -3.85 -68.25
C ASP A 686 34.08 -4.20 -67.07
N ILE A 687 34.65 -4.49 -65.89
CA ILE A 687 33.96 -4.91 -64.66
C ILE A 687 32.79 -3.99 -64.28
N PHE A 688 32.94 -2.67 -64.40
CA PHE A 688 31.88 -1.68 -64.12
C PHE A 688 30.75 -1.63 -65.17
N THR A 689 30.97 -2.27 -66.31
CA THR A 689 29.99 -2.47 -67.39
C THR A 689 29.53 -3.93 -67.50
N CYS A 690 29.78 -4.75 -66.47
CA CYS A 690 29.29 -6.12 -66.42
C CYS A 690 27.78 -6.15 -66.15
N ASP A 691 27.00 -6.73 -67.06
CA ASP A 691 25.55 -6.91 -66.85
C ASP A 691 25.24 -7.68 -65.55
N LEU A 692 26.08 -8.66 -65.18
CA LEU A 692 25.96 -9.45 -63.93
C LEU A 692 26.27 -8.69 -62.63
N LEU A 693 26.77 -7.44 -62.69
CA LEU A 693 26.83 -6.55 -61.52
C LEU A 693 25.70 -5.51 -61.50
N ASN A 694 24.95 -5.36 -62.59
CA ASN A 694 23.87 -4.38 -62.73
C ASN A 694 22.48 -5.00 -62.42
N ASP A 695 22.41 -6.09 -61.66
CA ASP A 695 21.17 -6.81 -61.32
C ASP A 695 20.19 -5.98 -60.45
N ASP A 696 20.64 -4.90 -59.81
CA ASP A 696 19.75 -3.92 -59.15
C ASP A 696 18.92 -3.09 -60.15
N ARG A 697 19.14 -3.24 -61.46
CA ARG A 697 18.35 -2.58 -62.50
C ARG A 697 17.09 -3.40 -62.81
N PRO A 698 15.87 -2.96 -62.44
CA PRO A 698 14.67 -3.77 -62.58
C PRO A 698 14.43 -4.14 -64.04
N LEU A 699 14.28 -5.45 -64.30
CA LEU A 699 14.19 -6.03 -65.63
C LEU A 699 13.09 -5.34 -66.46
N SER A 700 13.52 -4.58 -67.48
CA SER A 700 12.61 -3.92 -68.41
C SER A 700 11.97 -4.96 -69.34
N ILE A 701 10.85 -5.54 -68.89
CA ILE A 701 10.12 -6.61 -69.57
C ILE A 701 9.84 -6.23 -71.03
N GLY A 702 10.43 -6.98 -71.96
CA GLY A 702 10.21 -6.82 -73.39
C GLY A 702 8.76 -7.13 -73.78
N SER A 703 8.21 -6.35 -74.70
CA SER A 703 6.78 -6.35 -75.03
C SER A 703 6.21 -7.72 -75.44
N SER A 704 5.39 -8.32 -74.59
CA SER A 704 4.39 -9.33 -74.96
C SER A 704 3.00 -8.92 -74.47
N SER A 705 2.10 -8.68 -75.41
CA SER A 705 0.74 -8.16 -75.17
C SER A 705 -0.15 -9.10 -74.34
N GLY A 706 -0.60 -8.66 -73.17
CA GLY A 706 -1.65 -9.31 -72.37
C GLY A 706 -2.62 -8.28 -71.78
N LEU A 707 -3.89 -8.30 -72.21
CA LEU A 707 -4.92 -7.34 -71.81
C LEU A 707 -5.85 -7.94 -70.74
N SER A 708 -5.42 -7.97 -69.48
CA SER A 708 -6.31 -8.30 -68.35
C SER A 708 -5.79 -7.88 -66.97
N ASP A 709 -6.73 -7.41 -66.13
CA ASP A 709 -6.73 -7.34 -64.67
C ASP A 709 -5.87 -6.31 -63.89
N THR A 710 -5.84 -5.05 -64.34
CA THR A 710 -5.38 -3.92 -63.50
C THR A 710 -6.42 -3.48 -62.45
N LYS A 711 -7.05 -4.41 -61.72
CA LYS A 711 -8.13 -4.11 -60.75
C LYS A 711 -7.76 -4.20 -59.28
N GLN A 712 -6.65 -4.88 -58.94
CA GLN A 712 -6.38 -5.30 -57.57
C GLN A 712 -5.67 -4.25 -56.69
N ASP A 713 -5.07 -3.21 -57.29
CA ASP A 713 -4.29 -2.16 -56.61
C ASP A 713 -5.03 -0.82 -56.39
N LEU A 714 -6.34 -0.76 -56.63
CA LEU A 714 -7.14 0.40 -56.21
C LEU A 714 -7.44 0.31 -54.72
N TYR A 715 -6.87 1.22 -53.93
CA TYR A 715 -7.11 1.37 -52.49
C TYR A 715 -8.16 2.46 -52.24
N CYS A 716 -9.02 2.24 -51.23
CA CYS A 716 -10.09 3.15 -50.85
C CYS A 716 -9.78 3.82 -49.51
N GLU A 717 -9.57 5.14 -49.51
CA GLU A 717 -9.28 5.93 -48.30
C GLU A 717 -10.48 5.99 -47.33
N ASP A 718 -11.72 5.89 -47.81
CA ASP A 718 -12.94 5.99 -46.99
C ASP A 718 -13.23 4.75 -46.14
N CYS A 719 -12.63 3.60 -46.45
CA CYS A 719 -12.91 2.31 -45.77
C CYS A 719 -11.71 1.36 -45.72
N GLU A 720 -10.50 1.87 -46.00
CA GLU A 720 -9.19 1.21 -45.92
C GLU A 720 -9.06 -0.13 -46.69
N SER A 721 -9.96 -0.41 -47.65
CA SER A 721 -10.01 -1.69 -48.36
C SER A 721 -9.62 -1.58 -49.84
N ARG A 722 -9.17 -2.70 -50.41
CA ARG A 722 -8.69 -2.80 -51.81
C ARG A 722 -9.80 -3.24 -52.78
N GLY A 723 -9.60 -2.94 -54.06
CA GLY A 723 -10.48 -3.30 -55.18
C GLY A 723 -11.42 -2.18 -55.65
N HIS A 724 -11.40 -1.01 -55.01
CA HIS A 724 -12.17 0.17 -55.42
C HIS A 724 -11.52 1.48 -54.93
N THR A 725 -12.03 2.62 -55.38
CA THR A 725 -11.63 3.97 -54.93
C THR A 725 -12.74 4.61 -54.10
N ALA A 726 -12.41 5.64 -53.31
CA ALA A 726 -13.35 6.43 -52.49
C ALA A 726 -14.70 6.75 -53.20
N ALA A 727 -14.63 7.27 -54.43
CA ALA A 727 -15.81 7.61 -55.23
C ALA A 727 -16.74 6.42 -55.60
N ASN A 728 -16.33 5.17 -55.35
CA ASN A 728 -17.11 3.95 -55.51
C ASN A 728 -17.23 3.15 -54.19
N CYS A 729 -16.94 3.76 -53.04
CA CYS A 729 -16.99 3.10 -51.74
C CYS A 729 -18.42 2.68 -51.37
N PRO A 730 -18.70 1.38 -51.14
CA PRO A 730 -20.05 0.93 -50.77
C PRO A 730 -20.49 1.43 -49.39
N HIS A 731 -19.55 1.88 -48.55
CA HIS A 731 -19.81 2.44 -47.23
C HIS A 731 -19.89 3.98 -47.21
N SER A 732 -19.62 4.68 -48.32
CA SER A 732 -19.69 6.15 -48.41
C SER A 732 -21.06 6.77 -48.10
N LEU A 733 -22.11 5.95 -48.02
CA LEU A 733 -23.48 6.38 -47.68
C LEU A 733 -23.86 6.15 -46.21
N ASP A 734 -23.04 5.45 -45.41
CA ASP A 734 -23.29 5.19 -43.97
C ASP A 734 -22.61 6.23 -43.03
N VAL A 735 -21.97 7.26 -43.59
CA VAL A 735 -21.16 8.26 -42.85
C VAL A 735 -21.91 9.60 -42.64
N PHE A 736 -23.26 9.59 -42.63
CA PHE A 736 -24.11 10.77 -42.44
C PHE A 736 -25.40 10.48 -41.65
#